data_AF-A0A524NZ70-F1
#
_entry.id   AF-A0A524NZ70-F1
#
_cell.length_a   1.000
_cell.length_b   1.000
_cell.length_c   1.000
_cell.angle_alpha   90.00
_cell.angle_beta   90.00
_cell.angle_gamma   90.00
#
_symmetry.space_group_name_H-M   'P 1'
#
loop_
_entity.id
_entity.type
_entity.pdbx_description
1 polymer ?
#
loop_
_entity_poly.entity_id
_entity_poly.type
_entity_poly.pdbx_seq_one_letter_code
_entity_poly.pdbx_strand_id
1 'polypeptide(L)'
;MENLTFSDSLLILIEKKDLANKQVYKAAEKKIESMIKNLELNQQSYGYLQTLEKLHQEGEFAQSITILADLENRIKKTQKNHFPLLLQKVEDFKDFLSKSISDEESMLQIEISKAQKLVAHNLEFFQATEILSTCKDRAVIAGLDKISKQIDTISQNFVENQRLQTEQVSYESRIQEGKFQEAKLGLEELLKIVYKNQDIFVPLLKQNLESMIGKLNKKIEEEETSIQKIIGEFHDQMDKSLDFKEPIVLIEKLVQRIKINGFSQFDDILDHLTQKITSNNQILIELESAQKTFEEGDIHVAEKEASQLLKQIEKELKKIPRKYSVALKEALELLNSEIEIALKDGLDTLSADFAEITKRAQIALDFTEILQRIKNYHIRAQRLGEENLKHQIIVLESQVQYNANLIAKHNALAAKYQRMDDFIQTLREINNMVTEVQSDAAVFDQIKSVIEALQDRVESDISTREERMRNSLQSIISDEINELNFSNASESLRGLRETAQALAISTFNTEINKFLLICQSHKNFKIRADSALVKHKNGGIMEAREALNDVQSDLSHHDGPVLDAMVSFVKTNYDAIDAEIKKEITDLTKDVKGRLFNLVETKKGEIAYFILEEQLERAQYFEAKDLITEISNLMKLCTLQFDPMDKKFRKKSKKRDQESYREEIQQTLATTTTKVAAKDFAAIEERRSTVQTILVKFDSQDQEKTPHFETAKELREYKSNQRVKQRARVIKPPKVTENLNNETRNSMTRARLQAFDRQANRPQKRTQITCIDCGFHQKGTTVVFCEFCGKPL
;
A
#
# COMPACT_ATOMS: atom_id res chain seq x y z
N MET A 1 13.47 -63.99 -129.06
CA MET A 1 13.23 -64.64 -130.36
C MET A 1 13.24 -63.66 -131.54
N GLU A 2 12.70 -62.45 -131.43
CA GLU A 2 12.69 -61.47 -132.56
C GLU A 2 14.08 -60.84 -132.87
N ASN A 3 15.00 -60.74 -131.91
CA ASN A 3 16.37 -60.22 -132.19
C ASN A 3 17.23 -61.20 -133.04
N LEU A 4 16.91 -62.51 -132.94
CA LEU A 4 17.47 -63.55 -133.83
C LEU A 4 16.91 -63.41 -135.25
N THR A 5 15.63 -63.05 -135.42
CA THR A 5 15.05 -62.87 -136.76
C THR A 5 15.56 -61.62 -137.48
N PHE A 6 15.92 -60.54 -136.77
CA PHE A 6 16.59 -59.39 -137.39
C PHE A 6 17.99 -59.75 -137.89
N SER A 7 18.80 -60.40 -137.06
CA SER A 7 20.20 -60.75 -137.39
C SER A 7 20.28 -61.78 -138.52
N ASP A 8 19.42 -62.80 -138.49
CA ASP A 8 19.34 -63.82 -139.54
C ASP A 8 18.82 -63.22 -140.86
N SER A 9 17.83 -62.32 -140.80
CA SER A 9 17.32 -61.62 -142.00
C SER A 9 18.35 -60.65 -142.58
N LEU A 10 19.17 -60.00 -141.74
CA LEU A 10 20.28 -59.15 -142.16
C LEU A 10 21.35 -59.96 -142.89
N LEU A 11 21.77 -61.09 -142.33
CA LEU A 11 22.72 -62.02 -142.97
C LEU A 11 22.21 -62.50 -144.32
N ILE A 12 20.94 -62.93 -144.40
CA ILE A 12 20.32 -63.34 -145.66
C ILE A 12 20.30 -62.17 -146.66
N LEU A 13 19.93 -60.96 -146.24
CA LEU A 13 19.89 -59.80 -147.14
C LEU A 13 21.29 -59.38 -147.59
N ILE A 14 22.32 -59.49 -146.75
CA ILE A 14 23.73 -59.24 -147.10
C ILE A 14 24.19 -60.25 -148.15
N GLU A 15 23.94 -61.55 -147.93
CA GLU A 15 24.24 -62.60 -148.91
C GLU A 15 23.51 -62.37 -150.24
N LYS A 16 22.25 -61.94 -150.19
CA LYS A 16 21.46 -61.60 -151.38
C LYS A 16 21.95 -60.31 -152.06
N LYS A 17 22.47 -59.33 -151.31
CA LYS A 17 23.12 -58.12 -151.85
C LYS A 17 24.38 -58.51 -152.63
N ASP A 18 25.22 -59.35 -152.03
CA ASP A 18 26.46 -59.85 -152.65
C ASP A 18 26.17 -60.66 -153.91
N LEU A 19 25.11 -61.48 -153.91
CA LEU A 19 24.64 -62.20 -155.09
C LEU A 19 24.15 -61.23 -156.19
N ALA A 20 23.33 -60.24 -155.84
CA ALA A 20 22.80 -59.25 -156.77
C ALA A 20 23.91 -58.38 -157.38
N ASN A 21 24.94 -58.02 -156.61
CA ASN A 21 26.14 -57.31 -157.06
C ASN A 21 26.95 -58.19 -158.03
N LYS A 22 27.25 -59.45 -157.66
CA LYS A 22 27.95 -60.42 -158.53
C LYS A 22 27.23 -60.67 -159.87
N GLN A 23 25.90 -60.59 -159.89
CA GLN A 23 25.08 -60.77 -161.10
C GLN A 23 24.73 -59.45 -161.82
N VAL A 24 25.27 -58.31 -161.38
CA VAL A 24 25.07 -56.97 -161.98
C VAL A 24 23.60 -56.49 -161.99
N TYR A 25 22.77 -56.95 -161.05
CA TYR A 25 21.38 -56.53 -160.91
C TYR A 25 21.24 -55.24 -160.08
N LYS A 26 21.72 -54.11 -160.62
CA LYS A 26 21.80 -52.82 -159.92
C LYS A 26 20.48 -52.34 -159.28
N ALA A 27 19.33 -52.61 -159.91
CA ALA A 27 18.03 -52.24 -159.35
C ALA A 27 17.64 -53.10 -158.13
N ALA A 28 17.94 -54.40 -158.17
CA ALA A 28 17.73 -55.32 -157.05
C ALA A 28 18.73 -55.05 -155.92
N GLU A 29 19.99 -54.76 -156.24
CA GLU A 29 21.03 -54.38 -155.29
C GLU A 29 20.64 -53.12 -154.49
N LYS A 30 20.23 -52.04 -155.17
CA LYS A 30 19.76 -50.81 -154.50
C LYS A 30 18.53 -51.06 -153.63
N LYS A 31 17.61 -51.93 -154.07
CA LYS A 31 16.42 -52.30 -153.31
C LYS A 31 16.80 -53.10 -152.06
N ILE A 32 17.71 -54.08 -152.17
CA ILE A 32 18.24 -54.86 -151.05
C ILE A 32 19.02 -53.97 -150.09
N GLU A 33 19.84 -53.04 -150.57
CA GLU A 33 20.57 -52.09 -149.74
C GLU A 33 19.64 -51.15 -148.96
N SER A 34 18.54 -50.70 -149.59
CA SER A 34 17.47 -49.99 -148.89
C SER A 34 16.78 -50.87 -147.85
N MET A 35 16.59 -52.16 -148.13
CA MET A 35 15.99 -53.11 -147.18
C MET A 35 16.92 -53.39 -145.99
N ILE A 36 18.23 -53.52 -146.21
CA ILE A 36 19.25 -53.66 -145.16
C ILE A 36 19.22 -52.42 -144.24
N LYS A 37 19.29 -51.21 -144.81
CA LYS A 37 19.23 -49.96 -144.03
C LYS A 37 17.94 -49.85 -143.21
N ASN A 38 16.81 -50.26 -143.78
CA ASN A 38 15.55 -50.29 -143.05
C ASN A 38 15.58 -51.35 -141.94
N LEU A 39 16.15 -52.54 -142.17
CA LEU A 39 16.24 -53.59 -141.16
C LEU A 39 17.15 -53.21 -140.00
N GLU A 40 18.30 -52.58 -140.26
CA GLU A 40 19.21 -52.03 -139.24
C GLU A 40 18.54 -50.96 -138.39
N LEU A 41 17.82 -50.03 -139.04
CA LEU A 41 17.05 -48.99 -138.36
C LEU A 41 15.98 -49.59 -137.43
N ASN A 42 15.23 -50.59 -137.89
CA ASN A 42 14.22 -51.27 -137.08
C ASN A 42 14.84 -52.09 -135.94
N GLN A 43 15.99 -52.74 -136.17
CA GLN A 43 16.72 -53.46 -135.12
C GLN A 43 17.20 -52.50 -134.01
N GLN A 44 17.73 -51.34 -134.38
CA GLN A 44 18.11 -50.31 -133.40
C GLN A 44 16.90 -49.82 -132.61
N SER A 45 15.80 -49.45 -133.27
CA SER A 45 14.56 -49.04 -132.60
C SER A 45 13.99 -50.12 -131.69
N TYR A 46 14.09 -51.40 -132.07
CA TYR A 46 13.71 -52.52 -131.22
C TYR A 46 14.61 -52.68 -129.99
N GLY A 47 15.92 -52.46 -130.13
CA GLY A 47 16.85 -52.44 -128.98
C GLY A 47 16.51 -51.35 -127.97
N TYR A 48 16.07 -50.17 -128.42
CA TYR A 48 15.53 -49.13 -127.55
C TYR A 48 14.26 -49.60 -126.83
N LEU A 49 13.33 -50.25 -127.55
CA LEU A 49 12.11 -50.81 -126.95
C LEU A 49 12.43 -51.86 -125.87
N GLN A 50 13.40 -52.75 -126.10
CA GLN A 50 13.82 -53.73 -125.08
C GLN A 50 14.44 -53.05 -123.85
N THR A 51 15.19 -51.96 -124.06
CA THR A 51 15.76 -51.18 -122.96
C THR A 51 14.65 -50.48 -122.17
N LEU A 52 13.64 -49.95 -122.86
CA LEU A 52 12.45 -49.36 -122.25
C LEU A 52 11.66 -50.38 -121.41
N GLU A 53 11.41 -51.57 -121.96
CA GLU A 53 10.73 -52.66 -121.24
C GLU A 53 11.49 -53.05 -119.96
N LYS A 54 12.82 -53.08 -120.03
CA LYS A 54 13.66 -53.38 -118.88
C LYS A 54 13.59 -52.29 -117.80
N LEU A 55 13.80 -51.02 -118.18
CA LEU A 55 13.74 -49.89 -117.24
C LEU A 55 12.36 -49.75 -116.60
N HIS A 56 11.30 -50.07 -117.35
CA HIS A 56 9.94 -50.10 -116.83
C HIS A 56 9.75 -51.20 -115.77
N GLN A 57 10.29 -52.40 -115.98
CA GLN A 57 10.25 -53.48 -114.97
C GLN A 57 11.04 -53.13 -113.70
N GLU A 58 12.09 -52.32 -113.84
CA GLU A 58 12.90 -51.80 -112.73
C GLU A 58 12.23 -50.59 -112.03
N GLY A 59 11.12 -50.07 -112.56
CA GLY A 59 10.39 -48.92 -112.01
C GLY A 59 11.01 -47.56 -112.35
N GLU A 60 12.04 -47.51 -113.21
CA GLU A 60 12.74 -46.30 -113.62
C GLU A 60 11.99 -45.53 -114.72
N PHE A 61 10.79 -45.05 -114.37
CA PHE A 61 9.89 -44.42 -115.35
C PHE A 61 10.45 -43.11 -115.91
N ALA A 62 11.21 -42.33 -115.12
CA ALA A 62 11.84 -41.09 -115.61
C ALA A 62 12.81 -41.35 -116.78
N GLN A 63 13.65 -42.38 -116.64
CA GLN A 63 14.56 -42.80 -117.70
C GLN A 63 13.80 -43.39 -118.88
N SER A 64 12.74 -44.17 -118.60
CA SER A 64 11.86 -44.72 -119.63
C SER A 64 11.19 -43.63 -120.48
N ILE A 65 10.69 -42.55 -119.87
CA ILE A 65 10.11 -41.39 -120.59
C ILE A 65 11.16 -40.75 -121.51
N THR A 66 12.38 -40.57 -121.00
CA THR A 66 13.48 -39.93 -121.75
C THR A 66 13.84 -40.74 -122.99
N ILE A 67 14.05 -42.05 -122.82
CA ILE A 67 14.40 -42.96 -123.91
C ILE A 67 13.22 -43.13 -124.89
N LEU A 68 11.97 -43.09 -124.40
CA LEU A 68 10.78 -43.16 -125.25
C LEU A 68 10.65 -41.91 -126.12
N ALA A 69 10.89 -40.72 -125.57
CA ALA A 69 10.91 -39.48 -126.34
C ALA A 69 11.99 -39.48 -127.43
N ASP A 70 13.17 -40.03 -127.11
CA ASP A 70 14.24 -40.22 -128.10
C ASP A 70 13.85 -41.21 -129.20
N LEU A 71 13.17 -42.31 -128.84
CA LEU A 71 12.66 -43.30 -129.78
C LEU A 71 11.55 -42.71 -130.67
N GLU A 72 10.58 -42.00 -130.10
CA GLU A 72 9.53 -41.29 -130.83
C GLU A 72 10.11 -40.26 -131.81
N ASN A 73 11.11 -39.49 -131.39
CA ASN A 73 11.79 -38.50 -132.25
C ASN A 73 12.52 -39.15 -133.43
N ARG A 74 13.13 -40.32 -133.22
CA ARG A 74 13.76 -41.10 -134.30
C ARG A 74 12.69 -41.63 -135.26
N ILE A 75 11.63 -42.23 -134.74
CA ILE A 75 10.52 -42.77 -135.53
C ILE A 75 9.85 -41.68 -136.38
N LYS A 76 9.58 -40.50 -135.82
CA LYS A 76 8.98 -39.36 -136.55
C LYS A 76 9.80 -38.96 -137.77
N LYS A 77 11.13 -39.02 -137.70
CA LYS A 77 12.03 -38.65 -138.81
C LYS A 77 12.06 -39.70 -139.94
N THR A 78 11.79 -40.96 -139.65
CA THR A 78 11.95 -42.09 -140.59
C THR A 78 10.72 -43.01 -140.67
N GLN A 79 9.53 -42.51 -140.36
CA GLN A 79 8.31 -43.29 -140.13
C GLN A 79 7.98 -44.31 -141.24
N LYS A 80 8.16 -43.93 -142.52
CA LYS A 80 7.88 -44.80 -143.68
C LYS A 80 8.79 -46.04 -143.77
N ASN A 81 9.91 -46.04 -143.06
CA ASN A 81 10.92 -47.10 -143.07
C ASN A 81 10.80 -48.05 -141.87
N HIS A 82 9.84 -47.82 -140.97
CA HIS A 82 9.59 -48.67 -139.80
C HIS A 82 8.49 -49.69 -140.06
N PHE A 83 8.60 -50.86 -139.42
CA PHE A 83 7.56 -51.88 -139.49
C PHE A 83 6.30 -51.45 -138.73
N PRO A 84 5.09 -51.67 -139.27
CA PRO A 84 3.84 -51.30 -138.60
C PRO A 84 3.71 -51.88 -137.18
N LEU A 85 4.14 -53.12 -136.97
CA LEU A 85 4.11 -53.78 -135.67
C LEU A 85 5.01 -53.11 -134.63
N LEU A 86 6.18 -52.58 -135.05
CA LEU A 86 7.09 -51.87 -134.15
C LEU A 86 6.50 -50.51 -133.75
N LEU A 87 5.88 -49.79 -134.68
CA LEU A 87 5.18 -48.54 -134.40
C LEU A 87 4.04 -48.76 -133.40
N GLN A 88 3.27 -49.83 -133.60
CA GLN A 88 2.20 -50.21 -132.67
C GLN A 88 2.75 -50.56 -131.28
N LYS A 89 3.80 -51.38 -131.18
CA LYS A 89 4.44 -51.70 -129.89
C LYS A 89 4.95 -50.46 -129.14
N VAL A 90 5.46 -49.44 -129.85
CA VAL A 90 5.92 -48.19 -129.22
C VAL A 90 4.75 -47.35 -128.70
N GLU A 91 3.64 -47.26 -129.44
CA GLU A 91 2.44 -46.55 -128.96
C GLU A 91 1.76 -47.30 -127.81
N ASP A 92 1.65 -48.63 -127.91
CA ASP A 92 1.14 -49.49 -126.83
C ASP A 92 2.01 -49.34 -125.56
N PHE A 93 3.34 -49.28 -125.72
CA PHE A 93 4.25 -49.07 -124.60
C PHE A 93 4.12 -47.68 -123.97
N LYS A 94 3.84 -46.64 -124.76
CA LYS A 94 3.59 -45.29 -124.26
C LYS A 94 2.31 -45.21 -123.44
N ASP A 95 1.23 -45.83 -123.91
CA ASP A 95 -0.02 -45.93 -123.16
C ASP A 95 0.18 -46.73 -121.87
N PHE A 96 0.95 -47.83 -121.94
CA PHE A 96 1.29 -48.66 -120.79
C PHE A 96 2.14 -47.91 -119.76
N LEU A 97 3.19 -47.20 -120.20
CA LEU A 97 4.04 -46.37 -119.34
C LEU A 97 3.24 -45.26 -118.68
N SER A 98 2.36 -44.58 -119.42
CA SER A 98 1.49 -43.52 -118.90
C SER A 98 0.55 -44.05 -117.82
N LYS A 99 -0.02 -45.24 -118.03
CA LYS A 99 -0.87 -45.91 -117.04
C LYS A 99 -0.10 -46.28 -115.78
N SER A 100 1.08 -46.87 -115.90
CA SER A 100 1.92 -47.23 -114.75
C SER A 100 2.39 -46.02 -113.95
N ILE A 101 2.69 -44.89 -114.60
CA ILE A 101 3.00 -43.63 -113.91
C ILE A 101 1.79 -43.15 -113.11
N SER A 102 0.58 -43.20 -113.69
CA SER A 102 -0.66 -42.84 -112.99
C SER A 102 -0.95 -43.77 -111.80
N ASP A 103 -0.70 -45.07 -111.95
CA ASP A 103 -0.89 -46.05 -110.88
C ASP A 103 0.13 -45.81 -109.74
N GLU A 104 1.39 -45.52 -110.06
CA GLU A 104 2.43 -45.18 -109.08
C GLU A 104 2.14 -43.86 -108.37
N GLU A 105 1.67 -42.82 -109.09
CA GLU A 105 1.24 -41.55 -108.50
C GLU A 105 0.10 -41.75 -107.49
N SER A 106 -0.90 -42.56 -107.85
CA SER A 106 -2.02 -42.93 -106.97
C SER A 106 -1.53 -43.66 -105.70
N MET A 107 -0.64 -44.64 -105.86
CA MET A 107 -0.05 -45.39 -104.75
C MET A 107 0.74 -44.47 -103.80
N LEU A 108 1.56 -43.57 -104.34
CA LEU A 108 2.32 -42.61 -103.55
C LEU A 108 1.39 -41.64 -102.80
N GLN A 109 0.30 -41.17 -103.41
CA GLN A 109 -0.67 -40.31 -102.73
C GLN A 109 -1.35 -41.02 -101.54
N ILE A 110 -1.61 -42.33 -101.65
CA ILE A 110 -2.17 -43.13 -100.54
C ILE A 110 -1.17 -43.22 -99.37
N GLU A 111 0.10 -43.50 -99.65
CA GLU A 111 1.13 -43.58 -98.61
C GLU A 111 1.44 -42.21 -97.98
N ILE A 112 1.46 -41.13 -98.78
CA ILE A 112 1.56 -39.75 -98.25
C ILE A 112 0.39 -39.46 -97.32
N SER A 113 -0.84 -39.82 -97.71
CA SER A 113 -2.03 -39.63 -96.87
C SER A 113 -1.96 -40.45 -95.58
N LYS A 114 -1.36 -41.64 -95.62
CA LYS A 114 -1.11 -42.47 -94.43
C LYS A 114 -0.11 -41.81 -93.49
N ALA A 115 1.00 -41.28 -94.01
CA ALA A 115 1.96 -40.51 -93.21
C ALA A 115 1.31 -39.28 -92.55
N GLN A 116 0.51 -38.52 -93.29
CA GLN A 116 -0.23 -37.38 -92.75
C GLN A 116 -1.22 -37.78 -91.65
N LYS A 117 -1.92 -38.92 -91.81
CA LYS A 117 -2.83 -39.45 -90.78
C LYS A 117 -2.11 -39.83 -89.49
N LEU A 118 -0.95 -40.49 -89.58
CA LEU A 118 -0.14 -40.86 -88.42
C LEU A 118 0.22 -39.63 -87.58
N VAL A 119 0.67 -38.55 -88.22
CA VAL A 119 0.98 -37.31 -87.50
C VAL A 119 -0.28 -36.63 -86.99
N ALA A 120 -1.32 -36.49 -87.81
CA ALA A 120 -2.53 -35.77 -87.43
C ALA A 120 -3.31 -36.42 -86.27
N HIS A 121 -3.25 -37.75 -86.13
CA HIS A 121 -4.05 -38.49 -85.14
C HIS A 121 -3.22 -39.05 -83.98
N ASN A 122 -1.94 -39.37 -84.21
CA ASN A 122 -1.11 -40.05 -83.22
C ASN A 122 0.18 -39.29 -82.86
N LEU A 123 0.54 -38.22 -83.61
CA LEU A 123 1.83 -37.52 -83.47
C LEU A 123 3.05 -38.45 -83.66
N GLU A 124 2.92 -39.47 -84.51
CA GLU A 124 3.99 -40.46 -84.78
C GLU A 124 4.97 -39.95 -85.87
N PHE A 125 5.73 -38.90 -85.53
CA PHE A 125 6.63 -38.21 -86.48
C PHE A 125 7.70 -39.12 -87.11
N PHE A 126 8.29 -40.04 -86.34
CA PHE A 126 9.36 -40.91 -86.83
C PHE A 126 8.86 -41.84 -87.94
N GLN A 127 7.77 -42.59 -87.68
CA GLN A 127 7.18 -43.51 -88.65
C GLN A 127 6.67 -42.77 -89.89
N ALA A 128 6.06 -41.61 -89.71
CA ALA A 128 5.56 -40.81 -90.83
C ALA A 128 6.70 -40.27 -91.72
N THR A 129 7.84 -39.88 -91.12
CA THR A 129 9.01 -39.40 -91.86
C THR A 129 9.68 -40.53 -92.65
N GLU A 130 9.73 -41.74 -92.09
CA GLU A 130 10.26 -42.92 -92.79
C GLU A 130 9.42 -43.28 -94.03
N ILE A 131 8.09 -43.23 -93.91
CA ILE A 131 7.17 -43.41 -95.04
C ILE A 131 7.43 -42.34 -96.10
N LEU A 132 7.49 -41.05 -95.72
CA LEU A 132 7.72 -39.96 -96.67
C LEU A 132 9.08 -40.05 -97.36
N SER A 133 10.14 -40.47 -96.67
CA SER A 133 11.46 -40.69 -97.27
C SER A 133 11.39 -41.76 -98.37
N THR A 134 10.73 -42.89 -98.08
CA THR A 134 10.57 -43.97 -99.06
C THR A 134 9.71 -43.53 -100.25
N CYS A 135 8.64 -42.77 -100.00
CA CYS A 135 7.82 -42.18 -101.06
C CYS A 135 8.60 -41.19 -101.93
N LYS A 136 9.52 -40.42 -101.33
CA LYS A 136 10.34 -39.44 -102.05
C LYS A 136 11.30 -40.13 -103.00
N ASP A 137 12.01 -41.16 -102.55
CA ASP A 137 12.92 -41.92 -103.40
C ASP A 137 12.18 -42.53 -104.60
N ARG A 138 11.00 -43.12 -104.35
CA ARG A 138 10.13 -43.65 -105.41
C ARG A 138 9.63 -42.56 -106.37
N ALA A 139 9.20 -41.40 -105.86
CA ALA A 139 8.73 -40.30 -106.69
C ALA A 139 9.84 -39.74 -107.61
N VAL A 140 11.08 -39.67 -107.11
CA VAL A 140 12.25 -39.23 -107.90
C VAL A 140 12.58 -40.24 -109.00
N ILE A 141 12.61 -41.54 -108.69
CA ILE A 141 12.86 -42.61 -109.67
C ILE A 141 11.76 -42.64 -110.75
N ALA A 142 10.51 -42.41 -110.35
CA ALA A 142 9.36 -42.35 -111.26
C ALA A 142 9.27 -41.05 -112.09
N GLY A 143 10.03 -40.00 -111.75
CA GLY A 143 9.98 -38.69 -112.43
C GLY A 143 8.78 -37.83 -112.04
N LEU A 144 8.21 -38.04 -110.85
CA LEU A 144 7.03 -37.34 -110.34
C LEU A 144 7.42 -36.10 -109.50
N ASP A 145 8.00 -35.09 -110.16
CA ASP A 145 8.53 -33.87 -109.50
C ASP A 145 7.51 -33.15 -108.61
N LYS A 146 6.23 -33.14 -109.00
CA LYS A 146 5.16 -32.51 -108.21
C LYS A 146 4.95 -33.23 -106.88
N ILE A 147 4.95 -34.57 -106.89
CA ILE A 147 4.83 -35.40 -105.70
C ILE A 147 6.07 -35.20 -104.81
N SER A 148 7.28 -35.18 -105.39
CA SER A 148 8.50 -34.94 -104.63
C SER A 148 8.47 -33.59 -103.89
N LYS A 149 8.04 -32.51 -104.57
CA LYS A 149 7.91 -31.18 -103.94
C LYS A 149 6.81 -31.13 -102.87
N GLN A 150 5.72 -31.87 -103.07
CA GLN A 150 4.67 -32.01 -102.06
C GLN A 150 5.23 -32.71 -100.81
N ILE A 151 6.01 -33.79 -100.97
CA ILE A 151 6.65 -34.50 -99.87
C ILE A 151 7.64 -33.60 -99.12
N ASP A 152 8.43 -32.79 -99.83
CA ASP A 152 9.36 -31.83 -99.20
C ASP A 152 8.60 -30.83 -98.31
N THR A 153 7.48 -30.30 -98.79
CA THR A 153 6.64 -29.36 -98.04
C THR A 153 6.04 -30.01 -96.80
N ILE A 154 5.51 -31.24 -96.93
CA ILE A 154 4.93 -31.98 -95.80
C ILE A 154 6.02 -32.32 -94.77
N SER A 155 7.21 -32.71 -95.23
CA SER A 155 8.33 -33.04 -94.35
C SER A 155 8.78 -31.83 -93.53
N GLN A 156 8.84 -30.63 -94.14
CA GLN A 156 9.12 -29.39 -93.42
C GLN A 156 8.05 -29.09 -92.36
N ASN A 157 6.77 -29.27 -92.69
CA ASN A 157 5.69 -29.10 -91.72
C ASN A 157 5.84 -30.09 -90.56
N PHE A 158 6.20 -31.36 -90.82
CA PHE A 158 6.42 -32.35 -89.75
C PHE A 158 7.55 -31.93 -88.80
N VAL A 159 8.64 -31.36 -89.32
CA VAL A 159 9.74 -30.85 -88.48
C VAL A 159 9.27 -29.72 -87.55
N GLU A 160 8.51 -28.75 -88.05
CA GLU A 160 7.97 -27.67 -87.21
C GLU A 160 6.96 -28.19 -86.17
N ASN A 161 6.10 -29.13 -86.54
CA ASN A 161 5.18 -29.77 -85.61
C ASN A 161 5.92 -30.56 -84.52
N GLN A 162 6.99 -31.27 -84.86
CA GLN A 162 7.83 -32.00 -83.91
C GLN A 162 8.57 -31.05 -82.96
N ARG A 163 9.07 -29.92 -83.47
CA ARG A 163 9.69 -28.86 -82.66
C ARG A 163 8.69 -28.34 -81.62
N LEU A 164 7.48 -28.01 -82.06
CA LEU A 164 6.42 -27.50 -81.18
C LEU A 164 5.99 -28.54 -80.13
N GLN A 165 5.91 -29.82 -80.50
CA GLN A 165 5.68 -30.91 -79.54
C GLN A 165 6.80 -31.02 -78.50
N THR A 166 8.06 -30.87 -78.92
CA THR A 166 9.21 -30.93 -78.02
C THR A 166 9.21 -29.76 -77.04
N GLU A 167 8.88 -28.55 -77.50
CA GLU A 167 8.71 -27.38 -76.63
C GLU A 167 7.54 -27.57 -75.65
N GLN A 168 6.43 -28.15 -76.10
CA GLN A 168 5.31 -28.51 -75.24
C GLN A 168 5.73 -29.47 -74.11
N VAL A 169 6.48 -30.53 -74.42
CA VAL A 169 7.00 -31.48 -73.42
C VAL A 169 7.95 -30.80 -72.43
N SER A 170 8.76 -29.83 -72.88
CA SER A 170 9.60 -29.03 -71.99
C SER A 170 8.76 -28.25 -70.96
N TYR A 171 7.63 -27.67 -71.37
CA TYR A 171 6.72 -27.01 -70.44
C TYR A 171 6.01 -27.99 -69.50
N GLU A 172 5.77 -29.23 -69.91
CA GLU A 172 5.22 -30.26 -69.02
C GLU A 172 6.17 -30.55 -67.86
N SER A 173 7.47 -30.64 -68.16
CA SER A 173 8.50 -30.76 -67.13
C SER A 173 8.50 -29.54 -66.20
N ARG A 174 8.36 -28.31 -66.70
CA ARG A 174 8.25 -27.11 -65.83
C ARG A 174 7.02 -27.15 -64.92
N ILE A 175 5.89 -27.68 -65.39
CA ILE A 175 4.70 -27.90 -64.56
C ILE A 175 4.99 -28.92 -63.46
N GLN A 176 5.75 -29.98 -63.74
CA GLN A 176 6.14 -30.97 -62.73
C GLN A 176 7.11 -30.41 -61.69
N GLU A 177 7.97 -29.46 -62.09
CA GLU A 177 8.88 -28.73 -61.21
C GLU A 177 8.19 -27.63 -60.37
N GLY A 178 6.88 -27.40 -60.58
CA GLY A 178 6.11 -26.37 -59.87
C GLY A 178 6.19 -24.97 -60.49
N LYS A 179 6.91 -24.76 -61.59
CA LYS A 179 7.10 -23.46 -62.26
C LYS A 179 5.87 -23.04 -63.08
N PHE A 180 4.74 -22.85 -62.41
CA PHE A 180 3.43 -22.75 -63.06
C PHE A 180 3.27 -21.51 -63.94
N GLN A 181 3.65 -20.32 -63.47
CA GLN A 181 3.49 -19.09 -64.27
C GLN A 181 4.41 -19.06 -65.49
N GLU A 182 5.64 -19.55 -65.34
CA GLU A 182 6.58 -19.68 -66.46
C GLU A 182 6.04 -20.64 -67.52
N ALA A 183 5.51 -21.80 -67.10
CA ALA A 183 4.88 -22.76 -68.01
C ALA A 183 3.63 -22.18 -68.67
N LYS A 184 2.82 -21.40 -67.96
CA LYS A 184 1.59 -20.79 -68.49
C LYS A 184 1.91 -19.81 -69.62
N LEU A 185 2.82 -18.87 -69.36
CA LEU A 185 3.25 -17.87 -70.36
C LEU A 185 3.83 -18.56 -71.60
N GLY A 186 4.67 -19.58 -71.40
CA GLY A 186 5.26 -20.35 -72.48
C GLY A 186 4.24 -21.12 -73.33
N LEU A 187 3.29 -21.81 -72.70
CA LEU A 187 2.24 -22.56 -73.38
C LEU A 187 1.25 -21.64 -74.12
N GLU A 188 0.87 -20.50 -73.53
CA GLU A 188 0.01 -19.51 -74.18
C GLU A 188 0.68 -18.92 -75.43
N GLU A 189 1.99 -18.69 -75.39
CA GLU A 189 2.74 -18.22 -76.55
C GLU A 189 2.83 -19.28 -77.66
N LEU A 190 3.07 -20.55 -77.30
CA LEU A 190 2.97 -21.66 -78.25
C LEU A 190 1.58 -21.75 -78.89
N LEU A 191 0.52 -21.61 -78.09
CA LEU A 191 -0.85 -21.65 -78.56
C LEU A 191 -1.11 -20.49 -79.55
N LYS A 192 -0.62 -19.28 -79.29
CA LYS A 192 -0.70 -18.16 -80.25
C LYS A 192 0.01 -18.45 -81.57
N ILE A 193 1.20 -19.05 -81.52
CA ILE A 193 1.95 -19.45 -82.73
C ILE A 193 1.12 -20.45 -83.55
N VAL A 194 0.52 -21.45 -82.90
CA VAL A 194 -0.35 -22.43 -83.56
C VAL A 194 -1.58 -21.77 -84.17
N TYR A 195 -2.21 -20.84 -83.46
CA TYR A 195 -3.37 -20.09 -83.97
C TYR A 195 -3.05 -19.21 -85.18
N LYS A 196 -1.82 -18.69 -85.27
CA LYS A 196 -1.37 -17.84 -86.39
C LYS A 196 -1.05 -18.64 -87.65
N ASN A 197 -0.61 -19.89 -87.52
CA ASN A 197 -0.12 -20.75 -88.61
C ASN A 197 -0.89 -22.08 -88.68
N GLN A 198 -2.23 -22.01 -88.76
CA GLN A 198 -3.11 -23.20 -88.67
C GLN A 198 -2.96 -24.19 -89.84
N ASP A 199 -2.42 -23.71 -90.96
CA ASP A 199 -2.11 -24.48 -92.16
C ASP A 199 -0.89 -25.40 -91.99
N ILE A 200 0.00 -25.06 -91.06
CA ILE A 200 1.22 -25.84 -90.78
C ILE A 200 0.98 -26.85 -89.67
N PHE A 201 0.28 -26.47 -88.60
CA PHE A 201 0.18 -27.26 -87.37
C PHE A 201 -1.02 -28.22 -87.35
N VAL A 202 -0.79 -29.45 -86.86
CA VAL A 202 -1.85 -30.46 -86.78
C VAL A 202 -2.87 -30.15 -85.67
N PRO A 203 -4.18 -30.42 -85.90
CA PRO A 203 -5.23 -30.13 -84.92
C PRO A 203 -5.02 -30.77 -83.54
N LEU A 204 -4.41 -31.95 -83.49
CA LEU A 204 -4.17 -32.66 -82.23
C LEU A 204 -3.15 -31.95 -81.33
N LEU A 205 -2.12 -31.30 -81.88
CA LEU A 205 -1.17 -30.50 -81.09
C LEU A 205 -1.89 -29.31 -80.44
N LYS A 206 -2.75 -28.64 -81.19
CA LYS A 206 -3.58 -27.56 -80.68
C LYS A 206 -4.45 -28.04 -79.52
N GLN A 207 -5.15 -29.16 -79.69
CA GLN A 207 -6.00 -29.74 -78.65
C GLN A 207 -5.19 -30.12 -77.39
N ASN A 208 -3.99 -30.68 -77.57
CA ASN A 208 -3.11 -31.03 -76.46
C ASN A 208 -2.63 -29.78 -75.71
N LEU A 209 -2.28 -28.69 -76.41
CA LEU A 209 -1.91 -27.41 -75.78
C LEU A 209 -3.07 -26.80 -74.99
N GLU A 210 -4.26 -26.73 -75.57
CA GLU A 210 -5.46 -26.19 -74.90
C GLU A 210 -5.82 -27.01 -73.65
N SER A 211 -5.77 -28.34 -73.76
CA SER A 211 -5.99 -29.26 -72.62
C SER A 211 -4.95 -29.06 -71.53
N MET A 212 -3.69 -28.88 -71.90
CA MET A 212 -2.58 -28.67 -70.97
C MET A 212 -2.69 -27.32 -70.25
N ILE A 213 -3.06 -26.24 -70.96
CA ILE A 213 -3.34 -24.93 -70.37
C ILE A 213 -4.54 -25.02 -69.41
N GLY A 214 -5.61 -25.73 -69.78
CA GLY A 214 -6.76 -25.95 -68.91
C GLY A 214 -6.37 -26.67 -67.60
N LYS A 215 -5.57 -27.73 -67.69
CA LYS A 215 -5.03 -28.44 -66.51
C LYS A 215 -4.11 -27.55 -65.67
N LEU A 216 -3.27 -26.74 -66.31
CA LEU A 216 -2.34 -25.84 -65.63
C LEU A 216 -3.10 -24.72 -64.89
N ASN A 217 -4.11 -24.11 -65.49
CA ASN A 217 -4.94 -23.11 -64.83
C ASN A 217 -5.61 -23.68 -63.57
N LYS A 218 -6.12 -24.92 -63.64
CA LYS A 218 -6.68 -25.59 -62.45
C LYS A 218 -5.62 -25.80 -61.36
N LYS A 219 -4.40 -26.22 -61.72
CA LYS A 219 -3.29 -26.34 -60.75
C LYS A 219 -2.90 -24.99 -60.13
N ILE A 220 -2.92 -23.92 -60.93
CA ILE A 220 -2.66 -22.55 -60.44
C ILE A 220 -3.73 -22.16 -59.42
N GLU A 221 -5.02 -22.36 -59.72
CA GLU A 221 -6.12 -22.08 -58.79
C GLU A 221 -6.00 -22.89 -57.49
N GLU A 222 -5.68 -24.18 -57.58
CA GLU A 222 -5.47 -25.06 -56.41
C GLU A 222 -4.31 -24.56 -55.53
N GLU A 223 -3.20 -24.14 -56.14
CA GLU A 223 -2.04 -23.63 -55.41
C GLU A 223 -2.28 -22.22 -54.83
N GLU A 224 -2.98 -21.33 -55.53
CA GLU A 224 -3.41 -20.04 -55.00
C GLU A 224 -4.31 -20.23 -53.77
N THR A 225 -5.24 -21.19 -53.83
CA THR A 225 -6.09 -21.56 -52.69
C THR A 225 -5.25 -22.11 -51.54
N SER A 226 -4.21 -22.92 -51.83
CA SER A 226 -3.28 -23.43 -50.83
C SER A 226 -2.48 -22.30 -50.15
N ILE A 227 -1.98 -21.33 -50.92
CA ILE A 227 -1.30 -20.14 -50.42
C ILE A 227 -2.22 -19.33 -49.51
N GLN A 228 -3.46 -19.06 -49.94
CA GLN A 228 -4.45 -18.37 -49.12
C GLN A 228 -4.76 -19.09 -47.81
N LYS A 229 -4.80 -20.43 -47.83
CA LYS A 229 -4.99 -21.23 -46.61
C LYS A 229 -3.81 -21.06 -45.65
N ILE A 230 -2.57 -21.08 -46.14
CA ILE A 230 -1.38 -20.84 -45.30
C ILE A 230 -1.38 -19.42 -44.73
N ILE A 231 -1.82 -18.41 -45.50
CA ILE A 231 -2.01 -17.04 -45.00
C ILE A 231 -3.07 -16.99 -43.88
N GLY A 232 -4.16 -17.75 -44.02
CA GLY A 232 -5.15 -17.92 -42.96
C GLY A 232 -4.57 -18.56 -41.70
N GLU A 233 -3.84 -19.67 -41.86
CA GLU A 233 -3.14 -20.36 -40.77
C GLU A 233 -2.13 -19.43 -40.07
N PHE A 234 -1.41 -18.60 -40.82
CA PHE A 234 -0.53 -17.58 -40.27
C PHE A 234 -1.27 -16.62 -39.32
N HIS A 235 -2.42 -16.09 -39.75
CA HIS A 235 -3.21 -15.20 -38.91
C HIS A 235 -3.76 -15.91 -37.67
N ASP A 236 -4.25 -17.14 -37.81
CA ASP A 236 -4.75 -17.93 -36.68
C ASP A 236 -3.66 -18.22 -35.65
N GLN A 237 -2.44 -18.52 -36.08
CA GLN A 237 -1.31 -18.78 -35.17
C GLN A 237 -0.87 -17.48 -34.47
N MET A 238 -0.79 -16.36 -35.21
CA MET A 238 -0.50 -15.06 -34.62
C MET A 238 -1.52 -14.66 -33.55
N ASP A 239 -2.80 -14.93 -33.78
CA ASP A 239 -3.88 -14.51 -32.88
C ASP A 239 -4.04 -15.39 -31.64
N LYS A 240 -3.49 -16.61 -31.63
CA LYS A 240 -3.59 -17.57 -30.51
C LYS A 240 -2.42 -17.54 -29.53
N SER A 241 -1.25 -17.06 -29.94
CA SER A 241 -0.01 -17.22 -29.20
C SER A 241 0.86 -15.96 -29.28
N LEU A 242 1.65 -15.73 -28.23
CA LEU A 242 2.74 -14.75 -28.22
C LEU A 242 4.07 -15.34 -28.76
N ASP A 243 4.14 -16.65 -29.00
CA ASP A 243 5.28 -17.28 -29.67
C ASP A 243 5.12 -17.18 -31.18
N PHE A 244 5.93 -16.33 -31.81
CA PHE A 244 5.87 -16.09 -33.25
C PHE A 244 6.77 -17.03 -34.09
N LYS A 245 7.34 -18.09 -33.51
CA LYS A 245 8.15 -19.06 -34.28
C LYS A 245 7.37 -19.74 -35.40
N GLU A 246 6.17 -20.23 -35.13
CA GLU A 246 5.35 -20.93 -36.14
C GLU A 246 4.92 -19.96 -37.27
N PRO A 247 4.42 -18.73 -36.98
CA PRO A 247 4.21 -17.70 -38.01
C PRO A 247 5.44 -17.43 -38.90
N ILE A 248 6.66 -17.37 -38.34
CA ILE A 248 7.89 -17.19 -39.13
C ILE A 248 8.10 -18.37 -40.10
N VAL A 249 7.95 -19.60 -39.61
CA VAL A 249 8.06 -20.82 -40.44
C VAL A 249 7.03 -20.82 -41.57
N LEU A 250 5.81 -20.34 -41.31
CA LEU A 250 4.77 -20.22 -42.34
C LEU A 250 5.13 -19.17 -43.40
N ILE A 251 5.71 -18.02 -43.02
CA ILE A 251 6.22 -17.04 -43.99
C ILE A 251 7.34 -17.63 -44.83
N GLU A 252 8.31 -18.32 -44.24
CA GLU A 252 9.41 -18.95 -45.00
C GLU A 252 8.89 -19.96 -46.02
N LYS A 253 7.89 -20.77 -45.63
CA LYS A 253 7.19 -21.69 -46.54
C LYS A 253 6.50 -20.95 -47.69
N LEU A 254 5.81 -19.84 -47.40
CA LEU A 254 5.16 -19.02 -48.42
C LEU A 254 6.16 -18.41 -49.39
N VAL A 255 7.27 -17.84 -48.88
CA VAL A 255 8.35 -17.25 -49.69
C VAL A 255 8.91 -18.30 -50.67
N GLN A 256 9.21 -19.50 -50.19
CA GLN A 256 9.71 -20.57 -51.05
C GLN A 256 8.70 -20.97 -52.13
N ARG A 257 7.43 -21.17 -51.74
CA ARG A 257 6.37 -21.56 -52.69
C ARG A 257 6.10 -20.49 -53.74
N ILE A 258 5.97 -19.23 -53.33
CA ILE A 258 5.72 -18.10 -54.24
C ILE A 258 6.88 -17.96 -55.22
N LYS A 259 8.13 -18.08 -54.75
CA LYS A 259 9.33 -18.03 -55.59
C LYS A 259 9.40 -19.19 -56.60
N ILE A 260 9.09 -20.42 -56.19
CA ILE A 260 9.12 -21.60 -57.07
C ILE A 260 8.00 -21.51 -58.12
N ASN A 261 6.80 -21.13 -57.70
CA ASN A 261 5.62 -21.12 -58.57
C ASN A 261 5.50 -19.88 -59.46
N GLY A 262 6.25 -18.81 -59.12
CA GLY A 262 6.27 -17.54 -59.84
C GLY A 262 5.08 -16.62 -59.52
N PHE A 263 4.45 -16.78 -58.36
CA PHE A 263 3.25 -16.02 -57.98
C PHE A 263 3.54 -14.67 -57.34
N SER A 264 4.24 -13.80 -58.09
CA SER A 264 4.62 -12.45 -57.65
C SER A 264 3.46 -11.56 -57.18
N GLN A 265 2.22 -11.88 -57.54
CA GLN A 265 1.04 -11.17 -57.02
C GLN A 265 0.87 -11.26 -55.48
N PHE A 266 1.56 -12.19 -54.81
CA PHE A 266 1.56 -12.31 -53.35
C PHE A 266 2.75 -11.64 -52.66
N ASP A 267 3.67 -11.01 -53.40
CA ASP A 267 4.88 -10.40 -52.81
C ASP A 267 4.52 -9.28 -51.82
N ASP A 268 3.58 -8.40 -52.18
CA ASP A 268 3.07 -7.35 -51.28
C ASP A 268 2.44 -7.93 -50.00
N ILE A 269 1.77 -9.09 -50.12
CA ILE A 269 1.17 -9.77 -48.98
C ILE A 269 2.27 -10.30 -48.06
N LEU A 270 3.30 -10.95 -48.61
CA LEU A 270 4.46 -11.43 -47.83
C LEU A 270 5.14 -10.30 -47.03
N ASP A 271 5.32 -9.14 -47.65
CA ASP A 271 5.89 -7.96 -46.99
C ASP A 271 5.01 -7.51 -45.82
N HIS A 272 3.69 -7.47 -46.02
CA HIS A 272 2.74 -7.14 -44.95
C HIS A 272 2.75 -8.16 -43.80
N LEU A 273 2.81 -9.47 -44.09
CA LEU A 273 2.90 -10.50 -43.05
C LEU A 273 4.21 -10.38 -42.26
N THR A 274 5.32 -10.11 -42.94
CA THR A 274 6.65 -9.93 -42.32
C THR A 274 6.68 -8.68 -41.44
N GLN A 275 6.13 -7.56 -41.91
CA GLN A 275 5.97 -6.35 -41.11
C GLN A 275 5.06 -6.56 -39.90
N LYS A 276 4.01 -7.38 -40.04
CA LYS A 276 3.14 -7.76 -38.93
C LYS A 276 3.93 -8.51 -37.85
N ILE A 277 4.73 -9.54 -38.19
CA ILE A 277 5.58 -10.22 -37.20
C ILE A 277 6.51 -9.21 -36.51
N THR A 278 7.20 -8.38 -37.29
CA THR A 278 8.18 -7.42 -36.77
C THR A 278 7.53 -6.43 -35.79
N SER A 279 6.36 -5.90 -36.15
CA SER A 279 5.61 -4.96 -35.29
C SER A 279 5.12 -5.62 -34.01
N ASN A 280 4.67 -6.88 -34.07
CA ASN A 280 4.20 -7.61 -32.87
C ASN A 280 5.36 -8.00 -31.96
N ASN A 281 6.50 -8.42 -32.50
CA ASN A 281 7.72 -8.66 -31.73
C ASN A 281 8.19 -7.43 -30.96
N GLN A 282 8.16 -6.26 -31.60
CA GLN A 282 8.56 -5.02 -30.94
C GLN A 282 7.66 -4.70 -29.74
N ILE A 283 6.34 -4.78 -29.93
CA ILE A 283 5.38 -4.54 -28.84
C ILE A 283 5.48 -5.63 -27.76
N LEU A 284 5.79 -6.88 -28.11
CA LEU A 284 6.00 -7.95 -27.13
C LEU A 284 7.20 -7.64 -26.22
N ILE A 285 8.31 -7.15 -26.76
CA ILE A 285 9.47 -6.70 -25.97
C ILE A 285 9.08 -5.56 -25.01
N GLU A 286 8.28 -4.61 -25.48
CA GLU A 286 7.80 -3.49 -24.67
C GLU A 286 6.82 -3.96 -23.58
N LEU A 287 5.97 -4.95 -23.87
CA LEU A 287 5.09 -5.62 -22.89
C LEU A 287 5.90 -6.35 -21.82
N GLU A 288 6.91 -7.13 -22.20
CA GLU A 288 7.79 -7.83 -21.25
C GLU A 288 8.53 -6.84 -20.34
N SER A 289 8.95 -5.69 -20.89
CA SER A 289 9.53 -4.61 -20.11
C SER A 289 8.54 -4.05 -19.09
N ALA A 290 7.31 -3.71 -19.51
CA ALA A 290 6.29 -3.18 -18.60
C ALA A 290 5.89 -4.19 -17.51
N GLN A 291 5.83 -5.48 -17.86
CA GLN A 291 5.59 -6.55 -16.90
C GLN A 291 6.72 -6.66 -15.88
N LYS A 292 7.98 -6.52 -16.33
CA LYS A 292 9.13 -6.49 -15.43
C LYS A 292 9.10 -5.29 -14.48
N THR A 293 8.76 -4.09 -14.99
CA THR A 293 8.56 -2.88 -14.16
C THR A 293 7.48 -3.12 -13.09
N PHE A 294 6.39 -3.79 -13.45
CA PHE A 294 5.33 -4.17 -12.52
C PHE A 294 5.83 -5.17 -11.46
N GLU A 295 6.56 -6.22 -11.87
CA GLU A 295 7.14 -7.23 -10.97
C GLU A 295 8.19 -6.65 -10.01
N GLU A 296 8.92 -5.60 -10.43
CA GLU A 296 9.88 -4.86 -9.60
C GLU A 296 9.21 -3.90 -8.60
N GLY A 297 7.91 -3.63 -8.77
CA GLY A 297 7.08 -2.85 -7.84
C GLY A 297 6.85 -1.39 -8.24
N ASP A 298 7.33 -0.93 -9.38
CA ASP A 298 7.10 0.43 -9.88
C ASP A 298 5.73 0.54 -10.59
N ILE A 299 4.66 0.27 -9.84
CA ILE A 299 3.29 0.07 -10.36
C ILE A 299 2.80 1.25 -11.21
N HIS A 300 3.13 2.49 -10.84
CA HIS A 300 2.66 3.68 -11.57
C HIS A 300 3.41 3.91 -12.90
N VAL A 301 4.68 3.51 -12.97
CA VAL A 301 5.46 3.51 -14.22
C VAL A 301 4.93 2.43 -15.14
N ALA A 302 4.70 1.22 -14.60
CA ALA A 302 4.10 0.11 -15.34
C ALA A 302 2.70 0.45 -15.89
N GLU A 303 1.85 1.12 -15.12
CA GLU A 303 0.52 1.59 -15.56
C GLU A 303 0.64 2.53 -16.78
N LYS A 304 1.57 3.50 -16.69
CA LYS A 304 1.80 4.47 -17.76
C LYS A 304 2.32 3.80 -19.03
N GLU A 305 3.27 2.87 -18.89
CA GLU A 305 3.83 2.09 -20.00
C GLU A 305 2.73 1.22 -20.65
N ALA A 306 2.02 0.41 -19.87
CA ALA A 306 0.95 -0.47 -20.38
C ALA A 306 -0.19 0.34 -21.05
N SER A 307 -0.64 1.44 -20.44
CA SER A 307 -1.66 2.31 -21.00
C SER A 307 -1.23 3.01 -22.30
N GLN A 308 0.05 3.39 -22.41
CA GLN A 308 0.60 3.97 -23.65
C GLN A 308 0.66 2.93 -24.77
N LEU A 309 1.08 1.71 -24.46
CA LEU A 309 1.12 0.59 -25.41
C LEU A 309 -0.28 0.23 -25.91
N LEU A 310 -1.28 0.12 -25.02
CA LEU A 310 -2.68 -0.11 -25.40
C LEU A 310 -3.18 0.99 -26.34
N LYS A 311 -2.97 2.27 -26.00
CA LYS A 311 -3.38 3.40 -26.84
C LYS A 311 -2.69 3.39 -28.21
N GLN A 312 -1.42 3.02 -28.26
CA GLN A 312 -0.68 2.89 -29.51
C GLN A 312 -1.26 1.77 -30.38
N ILE A 313 -1.49 0.59 -29.80
CA ILE A 313 -2.11 -0.56 -30.48
C ILE A 313 -3.49 -0.18 -31.01
N GLU A 314 -4.36 0.40 -30.18
CA GLU A 314 -5.71 0.81 -30.59
C GLU A 314 -5.71 1.86 -31.70
N LYS A 315 -4.81 2.86 -31.62
CA LYS A 315 -4.68 3.90 -32.63
C LYS A 315 -4.24 3.33 -33.98
N GLU A 316 -3.32 2.38 -33.95
CA GLU A 316 -2.80 1.75 -35.16
C GLU A 316 -3.76 0.70 -35.74
N LEU A 317 -4.48 -0.06 -34.90
CA LEU A 317 -5.54 -0.98 -35.34
C LEU A 317 -6.70 -0.25 -36.03
N LYS A 318 -6.98 1.01 -35.67
CA LYS A 318 -7.96 1.86 -36.39
C LYS A 318 -7.52 2.21 -37.81
N LYS A 319 -6.21 2.29 -38.07
CA LYS A 319 -5.67 2.61 -39.40
C LYS A 319 -5.47 1.35 -40.24
N ILE A 320 -4.90 0.32 -39.63
CA ILE A 320 -4.54 -0.94 -40.28
C ILE A 320 -5.17 -2.07 -39.48
N PRO A 321 -6.35 -2.55 -39.90
CA PRO A 321 -7.00 -3.69 -39.27
C PRO A 321 -6.06 -4.89 -39.23
N ARG A 322 -6.05 -5.63 -38.12
CA ARG A 322 -5.20 -6.81 -37.89
C ARG A 322 -3.68 -6.56 -37.90
N LYS A 323 -3.19 -5.32 -37.78
CA LYS A 323 -1.74 -5.05 -37.63
C LYS A 323 -1.13 -5.76 -36.42
N TYR A 324 -1.83 -5.76 -35.29
CA TYR A 324 -1.44 -6.47 -34.08
C TYR A 324 -2.28 -7.73 -33.88
N SER A 325 -1.73 -8.74 -33.22
CA SER A 325 -2.44 -9.97 -32.91
C SER A 325 -3.42 -9.78 -31.76
N VAL A 326 -4.46 -10.62 -31.75
CA VAL A 326 -5.47 -10.62 -30.67
C VAL A 326 -4.83 -11.03 -29.35
N ALA A 327 -4.05 -12.12 -29.32
CA ALA A 327 -3.33 -12.56 -28.12
C ALA A 327 -2.47 -11.46 -27.48
N LEU A 328 -1.78 -10.64 -28.30
CA LEU A 328 -0.96 -9.54 -27.79
C LEU A 328 -1.80 -8.43 -27.15
N LYS A 329 -2.94 -8.09 -27.76
CA LYS A 329 -3.88 -7.12 -27.19
C LYS A 329 -4.46 -7.63 -25.87
N GLU A 330 -4.91 -8.89 -25.83
CA GLU A 330 -5.49 -9.51 -24.63
C GLU A 330 -4.46 -9.61 -23.49
N ALA A 331 -3.21 -9.94 -23.80
CA ALA A 331 -2.13 -9.96 -22.79
C ALA A 331 -1.88 -8.58 -22.19
N LEU A 332 -1.91 -7.52 -23.01
CA LEU A 332 -1.73 -6.14 -22.54
C LEU A 332 -2.93 -5.63 -21.75
N GLU A 333 -4.16 -6.00 -22.14
CA GLU A 333 -5.38 -5.74 -21.37
C GLU A 333 -5.35 -6.44 -20.01
N LEU A 334 -4.89 -7.70 -19.97
CA LEU A 334 -4.73 -8.45 -18.73
C LEU A 334 -3.71 -7.78 -17.80
N LEU A 335 -2.50 -7.46 -18.30
CA LEU A 335 -1.49 -6.75 -17.52
C LEU A 335 -2.03 -5.43 -16.97
N ASN A 336 -2.72 -4.64 -17.80
CA ASN A 336 -3.30 -3.37 -17.34
C ASN A 336 -4.37 -3.58 -16.26
N SER A 337 -5.20 -4.63 -16.37
CA SER A 337 -6.17 -4.97 -15.34
C SER A 337 -5.52 -5.43 -14.03
N GLU A 338 -4.41 -6.18 -14.10
CA GLU A 338 -3.65 -6.60 -12.91
C GLU A 338 -3.01 -5.40 -12.20
N ILE A 339 -2.47 -4.45 -12.97
CA ILE A 339 -1.93 -3.18 -12.47
C ILE A 339 -3.03 -2.34 -11.80
N GLU A 340 -4.21 -2.21 -12.43
CA GLU A 340 -5.35 -1.48 -11.86
C GLU A 340 -5.83 -2.10 -10.54
N ILE A 341 -5.90 -3.44 -10.46
CA ILE A 341 -6.24 -4.15 -9.22
C ILE A 341 -5.18 -3.88 -8.15
N ALA A 342 -3.89 -3.98 -8.50
CA ALA A 342 -2.80 -3.73 -7.55
C ALA A 342 -2.79 -2.28 -7.03
N LEU A 343 -3.07 -1.30 -7.88
CA LEU A 343 -3.24 0.10 -7.48
C LEU A 343 -4.43 0.27 -6.53
N LYS A 344 -5.56 -0.37 -6.82
CA LYS A 344 -6.77 -0.28 -6.00
C LYS A 344 -6.58 -0.94 -4.63
N ASP A 345 -6.10 -2.18 -4.60
CA ASP A 345 -5.83 -2.90 -3.35
C ASP A 345 -4.79 -2.17 -2.51
N GLY A 346 -3.77 -1.63 -3.18
CA GLY A 346 -2.75 -0.79 -2.57
C GLY A 346 -3.31 0.49 -1.97
N LEU A 347 -4.18 1.21 -2.68
CA LEU A 347 -4.85 2.42 -2.17
C LEU A 347 -5.74 2.12 -0.96
N ASP A 348 -6.49 1.02 -1.01
CA ASP A 348 -7.38 0.59 0.08
C ASP A 348 -6.58 0.22 1.34
N THR A 349 -5.46 -0.48 1.20
CA THR A 349 -4.55 -0.78 2.33
C THR A 349 -3.88 0.49 2.87
N LEU A 350 -3.38 1.38 2.01
CA LEU A 350 -2.77 2.64 2.44
C LEU A 350 -3.76 3.55 3.16
N SER A 351 -5.01 3.60 2.70
CA SER A 351 -6.08 4.35 3.36
C SER A 351 -6.37 3.81 4.76
N ALA A 352 -6.43 2.48 4.92
CA ALA A 352 -6.63 1.83 6.21
C ALA A 352 -5.45 2.07 7.17
N ASP A 353 -4.22 1.89 6.71
CA ASP A 353 -3.00 2.10 7.50
C ASP A 353 -2.84 3.58 7.89
N PHE A 354 -3.13 4.49 6.96
CA PHE A 354 -3.06 5.93 7.23
C PHE A 354 -4.16 6.39 8.20
N ALA A 355 -5.37 5.81 8.12
CA ALA A 355 -6.42 6.04 9.10
C ALA A 355 -6.04 5.52 10.50
N GLU A 356 -5.35 4.38 10.57
CA GLU A 356 -4.82 3.83 11.82
C GLU A 356 -3.72 4.72 12.41
N ILE A 357 -2.78 5.20 11.59
CA ILE A 357 -1.76 6.17 12.04
C ILE A 357 -2.41 7.48 12.47
N THR A 358 -3.39 8.00 11.72
CA THR A 358 -4.11 9.24 12.07
C THR A 358 -4.82 9.10 13.42
N LYS A 359 -5.51 7.98 13.66
CA LYS A 359 -6.14 7.68 14.96
C LYS A 359 -5.12 7.64 16.10
N ARG A 360 -3.94 7.08 15.86
CA ARG A 360 -2.85 6.99 16.84
C ARG A 360 -2.17 8.36 17.09
N ALA A 361 -1.99 9.17 16.06
CA ALA A 361 -1.51 10.55 16.16
C ALA A 361 -2.51 11.45 16.92
N GLN A 362 -3.81 11.23 16.76
CA GLN A 362 -4.85 11.92 17.52
C GLN A 362 -4.76 11.61 19.03
N ILE A 363 -4.50 10.36 19.40
CA ILE A 363 -4.25 9.98 20.81
C ILE A 363 -3.01 10.71 21.33
N ALA A 364 -1.97 10.89 20.52
CA ALA A 364 -0.75 11.63 20.90
C ALA A 364 -0.99 13.15 21.08
N LEU A 365 -1.97 13.76 20.39
CA LEU A 365 -2.32 15.19 20.55
C LEU A 365 -2.89 15.50 21.94
N ASP A 366 -3.70 14.61 22.53
CA ASP A 366 -4.25 14.75 23.89
C ASP A 366 -3.14 14.85 24.98
N PHE A 367 -1.92 14.38 24.69
CA PHE A 367 -0.78 14.46 25.62
C PHE A 367 -0.05 15.81 25.63
N THR A 368 -0.23 16.65 24.61
CA THR A 368 0.38 17.99 24.57
C THR A 368 -0.20 18.89 25.67
N GLU A 369 -1.49 18.73 25.97
CA GLU A 369 -2.17 19.38 27.10
C GLU A 369 -1.66 18.86 28.46
N ILE A 370 -1.38 17.56 28.55
CA ILE A 370 -0.78 16.94 29.74
C ILE A 370 0.65 17.46 29.97
N LEU A 371 1.42 17.71 28.90
CA LEU A 371 2.80 18.24 28.98
C LEU A 371 2.87 19.66 29.56
N GLN A 372 1.90 20.53 29.26
CA GLN A 372 1.80 21.83 29.91
C GLN A 372 1.55 21.72 31.42
N ARG A 373 0.78 20.71 31.84
CA ARG A 373 0.50 20.47 33.27
C ARG A 373 1.72 19.90 34.00
N ILE A 374 2.48 18.98 33.39
CA ILE A 374 3.66 18.33 34.00
C ILE A 374 4.80 19.32 34.27
N LYS A 375 5.03 20.32 33.40
CA LYS A 375 6.09 21.35 33.62
C LYS A 375 5.91 22.12 34.94
N ASN A 376 4.67 22.36 35.36
CA ASN A 376 4.38 23.03 36.63
C ASN A 376 4.66 22.14 37.85
N TYR A 377 4.51 20.81 37.71
CA TYR A 377 4.77 19.85 38.78
C TYR A 377 6.27 19.56 38.97
N HIS A 378 7.09 19.61 37.90
CA HIS A 378 8.55 19.45 38.01
C HIS A 378 9.18 20.50 38.95
N ILE A 379 8.83 21.77 38.73
CA ILE A 379 9.31 22.90 39.53
C ILE A 379 8.84 22.79 40.99
N ARG A 380 7.63 22.27 41.21
CA ARG A 380 7.03 22.12 42.54
C ARG A 380 7.63 20.94 43.32
N ALA A 381 7.86 19.80 42.68
CA ALA A 381 8.54 18.64 43.25
C ALA A 381 9.99 18.97 43.66
N GLN A 382 10.71 19.75 42.84
CA GLN A 382 12.06 20.22 43.13
C GLN A 382 12.11 21.14 44.37
N ARG A 383 11.09 22.00 44.56
CA ARG A 383 10.99 22.88 45.74
C ARG A 383 10.63 22.13 47.03
N LEU A 384 9.99 20.97 46.92
CA LEU A 384 9.54 20.15 48.04
C LEU A 384 10.53 19.03 48.44
N GLY A 385 11.63 18.86 47.71
CA GLY A 385 12.64 17.83 47.99
C GLY A 385 12.23 16.40 47.63
N GLU A 386 11.19 16.24 46.78
CA GLU A 386 10.64 14.94 46.38
C GLU A 386 11.38 14.36 45.16
N GLU A 387 12.60 13.86 45.38
CA GLU A 387 13.50 13.38 44.30
C GLU A 387 12.93 12.20 43.50
N ASN A 388 12.11 11.34 44.12
CA ASN A 388 11.42 10.24 43.42
C ASN A 388 10.39 10.76 42.41
N LEU A 389 9.63 11.78 42.79
CA LEU A 389 8.64 12.41 41.91
C LEU A 389 9.32 13.14 40.75
N LYS A 390 10.45 13.80 41.03
CA LYS A 390 11.30 14.43 40.01
C LYS A 390 11.84 13.42 39.01
N HIS A 391 12.31 12.26 39.45
CA HIS A 391 12.81 11.21 38.55
C HIS A 391 11.69 10.64 37.67
N GLN A 392 10.50 10.40 38.23
CA GLN A 392 9.33 9.98 37.46
C GLN A 392 8.93 11.02 36.41
N ILE A 393 8.96 12.30 36.75
CA ILE A 393 8.66 13.39 35.80
C ILE A 393 9.69 13.46 34.65
N ILE A 394 10.99 13.24 34.91
CA ILE A 394 12.03 13.22 33.87
C ILE A 394 11.84 12.04 32.89
N VAL A 395 11.52 10.86 33.41
CA VAL A 395 11.22 9.68 32.57
C VAL A 395 10.01 9.97 31.68
N LEU A 396 8.95 10.58 32.25
CA LEU A 396 7.77 11.00 31.49
C LEU A 396 8.10 12.06 30.42
N GLU A 397 8.93 13.05 30.73
CA GLU A 397 9.33 14.09 29.77
C GLU A 397 10.10 13.50 28.57
N SER A 398 10.98 12.52 28.81
CA SER A 398 11.72 11.83 27.74
C SER A 398 10.80 11.01 26.80
N GLN A 399 9.77 10.37 27.35
CA GLN A 399 8.79 9.61 26.57
C GLN A 399 7.89 10.54 25.74
N VAL A 400 7.54 11.73 26.26
CA VAL A 400 6.74 12.68 25.49
C VAL A 400 7.55 13.33 24.36
N GLN A 401 8.85 13.56 24.55
CA GLN A 401 9.72 14.09 23.49
C GLN A 401 9.91 13.09 22.34
N TYR A 402 9.97 11.79 22.62
CA TYR A 402 9.94 10.73 21.59
C TYR A 402 8.66 10.79 20.74
N ASN A 403 7.50 11.02 21.38
CA ASN A 403 6.21 11.09 20.70
C ASN A 403 6.01 12.36 19.87
N ALA A 404 6.58 13.50 20.28
CA ALA A 404 6.57 14.73 19.47
C ALA A 404 7.32 14.54 18.13
N ASN A 405 8.42 13.77 18.14
CA ASN A 405 9.13 13.40 16.92
C ASN A 405 8.28 12.47 16.03
N LEU A 406 7.45 11.61 16.63
CA LEU A 406 6.54 10.71 15.92
C LEU A 406 5.42 11.47 15.20
N ILE A 407 4.87 12.53 15.81
CA ILE A 407 3.90 13.44 15.16
C ILE A 407 4.55 14.21 13.99
N ALA A 408 5.79 14.69 14.16
CA ALA A 408 6.51 15.36 13.08
C ALA A 408 6.77 14.42 11.90
N LYS A 409 7.19 13.18 12.16
CA LYS A 409 7.31 12.11 11.14
C LYS A 409 5.97 11.85 10.45
N HIS A 410 4.88 11.73 11.20
CA HIS A 410 3.53 11.54 10.65
C HIS A 410 3.13 12.67 9.68
N ASN A 411 3.31 13.93 10.07
CA ASN A 411 2.91 15.07 9.23
C ASN A 411 3.74 15.16 7.94
N ALA A 412 5.03 14.82 7.99
CA ALA A 412 5.87 14.72 6.80
C ALA A 412 5.40 13.59 5.87
N LEU A 413 4.99 12.47 6.44
CA LEU A 413 4.53 11.28 5.72
C LEU A 413 3.13 11.48 5.12
N ALA A 414 2.24 12.22 5.79
CA ALA A 414 0.95 12.68 5.28
C ALA A 414 1.08 13.54 4.01
N ALA A 415 2.08 14.42 3.96
CA ALA A 415 2.35 15.25 2.80
C ALA A 415 2.88 14.44 1.60
N LYS A 416 3.69 13.39 1.86
CA LYS A 416 4.12 12.44 0.82
C LYS A 416 2.95 11.59 0.31
N TYR A 417 2.10 11.09 1.22
CA TYR A 417 0.91 10.32 0.88
C TYR A 417 -0.06 11.10 -0.02
N GLN A 418 -0.32 12.38 0.30
CA GLN A 418 -1.18 13.23 -0.53
C GLN A 418 -0.66 13.42 -1.96
N ARG A 419 0.65 13.30 -2.18
CA ARG A 419 1.28 13.49 -3.49
C ARG A 419 1.52 12.19 -4.24
N MET A 420 1.44 11.03 -3.57
CA MET A 420 1.74 9.71 -4.13
C MET A 420 3.12 9.62 -4.80
N ASP A 421 4.10 10.41 -4.34
CA ASP A 421 5.38 10.59 -5.06
C ASP A 421 6.25 9.32 -5.11
N ASP A 422 5.95 8.27 -4.34
CA ASP A 422 6.53 6.93 -4.49
C ASP A 422 5.77 5.91 -3.61
N PHE A 423 4.85 5.15 -4.21
CA PHE A 423 3.84 4.35 -3.51
C PHE A 423 4.45 3.30 -2.56
N ILE A 424 5.46 2.55 -3.02
CA ILE A 424 6.11 1.50 -2.22
C ILE A 424 6.98 2.08 -1.11
N GLN A 425 7.71 3.17 -1.38
CA GLN A 425 8.53 3.80 -0.35
C GLN A 425 7.65 4.39 0.76
N THR A 426 6.52 5.00 0.39
CA THR A 426 5.52 5.51 1.34
C THR A 426 4.94 4.37 2.19
N LEU A 427 4.59 3.22 1.58
CA LEU A 427 4.15 2.01 2.31
C LEU A 427 5.19 1.45 3.29
N ARG A 428 6.47 1.43 2.91
CA ARG A 428 7.56 0.96 3.79
C ARG A 428 7.75 1.91 4.96
N GLU A 429 7.70 3.22 4.72
CA GLU A 429 7.79 4.24 5.77
C GLU A 429 6.60 4.15 6.75
N ILE A 430 5.38 3.87 6.26
CA ILE A 430 4.17 3.59 7.06
C ILE A 430 4.36 2.35 7.94
N ASN A 431 4.77 1.21 7.36
CA ASN A 431 4.94 -0.05 8.09
C ASN A 431 6.03 0.05 9.18
N ASN A 432 7.12 0.77 8.90
CA ASN A 432 8.14 1.07 9.91
C ASN A 432 7.59 1.92 11.06
N MET A 433 6.74 2.91 10.76
CA MET A 433 6.06 3.68 11.81
C MET A 433 5.07 2.83 12.63
N VAL A 434 4.33 1.92 11.99
CA VAL A 434 3.37 1.04 12.69
C VAL A 434 4.09 0.11 13.67
N THR A 435 5.29 -0.39 13.30
CA THR A 435 6.11 -1.25 14.15
C THR A 435 6.83 -0.49 15.27
N GLU A 436 7.28 0.76 15.04
CA GLU A 436 7.84 1.64 16.09
C GLU A 436 6.82 1.98 17.20
N VAL A 437 5.52 1.98 16.91
CA VAL A 437 4.45 2.41 17.83
C VAL A 437 3.91 1.28 18.73
N GLN A 438 4.14 0.00 18.39
CA GLN A 438 3.51 -1.15 19.08
C GLN A 438 3.92 -1.35 20.55
N SER A 439 5.02 -0.75 21.03
CA SER A 439 5.53 -1.03 22.39
C SER A 439 4.83 -0.28 23.53
N ASP A 440 4.11 0.82 23.25
CA ASP A 440 3.84 1.82 24.30
C ASP A 440 2.36 1.98 24.70
N ALA A 441 1.42 1.30 24.04
CA ALA A 441 -0.02 1.45 24.29
C ALA A 441 -0.44 1.16 25.75
N ALA A 442 0.22 0.20 26.42
CA ALA A 442 -0.09 -0.19 27.81
C ALA A 442 0.49 0.77 28.87
N VAL A 443 1.46 1.61 28.49
CA VAL A 443 2.12 2.56 29.40
C VAL A 443 1.22 3.78 29.64
N PHE A 444 0.34 4.11 28.69
CA PHE A 444 -0.52 5.30 28.73
C PHE A 444 -1.55 5.30 29.86
N ASP A 445 -2.34 4.23 30.02
CA ASP A 445 -3.33 4.14 31.11
C ASP A 445 -2.64 4.07 32.49
N GLN A 446 -1.46 3.45 32.55
CA GLN A 446 -0.65 3.40 33.77
C GLN A 446 -0.17 4.79 34.18
N ILE A 447 0.39 5.57 33.25
CA ILE A 447 0.87 6.94 33.52
C ILE A 447 -0.28 7.86 33.94
N LYS A 448 -1.42 7.82 33.25
CA LYS A 448 -2.59 8.63 33.60
C LYS A 448 -3.07 8.33 35.02
N SER A 449 -3.17 7.05 35.38
CA SER A 449 -3.55 6.65 36.74
C SER A 449 -2.53 7.06 37.80
N VAL A 450 -1.23 7.07 37.46
CA VAL A 450 -0.16 7.50 38.35
C VAL A 450 -0.21 9.01 38.58
N ILE A 451 -0.53 9.80 37.56
CA ILE A 451 -0.71 11.26 37.68
C ILE A 451 -1.94 11.61 38.52
N GLU A 452 -3.07 10.94 38.29
CA GLU A 452 -4.30 11.12 39.09
C GLU A 452 -4.05 10.74 40.56
N ALA A 453 -3.40 9.59 40.81
CA ALA A 453 -3.03 9.18 42.16
C ALA A 453 -2.02 10.13 42.83
N LEU A 454 -1.12 10.76 42.06
CA LEU A 454 -0.20 11.77 42.56
C LEU A 454 -0.92 13.09 42.89
N GLN A 455 -1.90 13.51 42.10
CA GLN A 455 -2.73 14.68 42.41
C GLN A 455 -3.52 14.46 43.70
N ASP A 456 -4.21 13.33 43.83
CA ASP A 456 -4.98 13.00 45.04
C ASP A 456 -4.08 12.96 46.28
N ARG A 457 -2.87 12.41 46.14
CA ARG A 457 -1.91 12.33 47.23
C ARG A 457 -1.34 13.69 47.62
N VAL A 458 -1.06 14.57 46.66
CA VAL A 458 -0.59 15.94 46.92
C VAL A 458 -1.70 16.80 47.56
N GLU A 459 -2.95 16.66 47.14
CA GLU A 459 -4.08 17.36 47.76
C GLU A 459 -4.37 16.83 49.19
N SER A 460 -4.28 15.52 49.39
CA SER A 460 -4.38 14.89 50.71
C SER A 460 -3.24 15.30 51.64
N ASP A 461 -2.00 15.40 51.15
CA ASP A 461 -0.85 15.79 51.98
C ASP A 461 -0.86 17.29 52.31
N ILE A 462 -1.34 18.15 51.40
CA ILE A 462 -1.52 19.58 51.68
C ILE A 462 -2.59 19.78 52.76
N SER A 463 -3.75 19.12 52.62
CA SER A 463 -4.84 19.25 53.60
C SER A 463 -4.45 18.76 55.00
N THR A 464 -3.77 17.61 55.11
CA THR A 464 -3.29 17.12 56.42
C THR A 464 -2.21 18.01 57.05
N ARG A 465 -1.33 18.63 56.25
CA ARG A 465 -0.34 19.59 56.76
C ARG A 465 -1.01 20.88 57.25
N GLU A 466 -1.98 21.42 56.51
CA GLU A 466 -2.75 22.60 56.92
C GLU A 466 -3.58 22.34 58.19
N GLU A 467 -4.17 21.15 58.33
CA GLU A 467 -4.94 20.77 59.51
C GLU A 467 -4.07 20.64 60.76
N ARG A 468 -2.87 20.06 60.65
CA ARG A 468 -1.89 20.04 61.75
C ARG A 468 -1.46 21.44 62.17
N MET A 469 -1.25 22.35 61.21
CA MET A 469 -0.90 23.73 61.49
C MET A 469 -2.03 24.47 62.21
N ARG A 470 -3.28 24.29 61.76
CA ARG A 470 -4.47 24.85 62.42
C ARG A 470 -4.59 24.35 63.85
N ASN A 471 -4.44 23.04 64.08
CA ASN A 471 -4.52 22.45 65.42
C ASN A 471 -3.40 22.98 66.34
N SER A 472 -2.18 23.14 65.83
CA SER A 472 -1.06 23.69 66.59
C SER A 472 -1.29 25.16 66.95
N LEU A 473 -1.79 25.98 66.02
CA LEU A 473 -2.15 27.36 66.28
C LEU A 473 -3.25 27.44 67.35
N GLN A 474 -4.27 26.58 67.25
CA GLN A 474 -5.38 26.54 68.19
C GLN A 474 -4.93 26.17 69.61
N SER A 475 -4.03 25.17 69.74
CA SER A 475 -3.44 24.79 71.03
C SER A 475 -2.62 25.92 71.64
N ILE A 476 -1.80 26.64 70.85
CA ILE A 476 -1.07 27.81 71.39
C ILE A 476 -2.04 28.90 71.88
N ILE A 477 -3.14 29.12 71.17
CA ILE A 477 -4.17 30.09 71.58
C ILE A 477 -4.84 29.66 72.90
N SER A 478 -5.27 28.39 73.01
CA SER A 478 -5.98 27.90 74.20
C SER A 478 -5.07 27.76 75.42
N ASP A 479 -3.89 27.19 75.22
CA ASP A 479 -3.05 26.67 76.30
C ASP A 479 -2.02 27.71 76.76
N GLU A 480 -1.63 28.65 75.90
CA GLU A 480 -0.58 29.63 76.23
C GLU A 480 -1.12 31.06 76.23
N ILE A 481 -1.87 31.47 75.20
CA ILE A 481 -2.37 32.86 75.09
C ILE A 481 -3.50 33.13 76.08
N ASN A 482 -4.52 32.25 76.15
CA ASN A 482 -5.63 32.41 77.08
C ASN A 482 -5.24 32.18 78.54
N GLU A 483 -4.17 31.40 78.79
CA GLU A 483 -3.55 31.28 80.11
C GLU A 483 -2.66 32.50 80.48
N LEU A 484 -2.60 33.51 79.61
CA LEU A 484 -1.83 34.75 79.78
C LEU A 484 -0.31 34.52 79.87
N ASN A 485 0.20 33.41 79.33
CA ASN A 485 1.62 33.08 79.26
C ASN A 485 2.26 33.64 77.96
N PHE A 486 2.22 34.96 77.83
CA PHE A 486 2.61 35.66 76.60
C PHE A 486 4.06 35.44 76.16
N SER A 487 4.97 35.07 77.07
CA SER A 487 6.37 34.79 76.72
C SER A 487 6.51 33.47 75.97
N ASN A 488 5.91 32.40 76.50
CA ASN A 488 5.91 31.09 75.84
C ASN A 488 5.10 31.14 74.54
N ALA A 489 3.91 31.77 74.58
CA ALA A 489 3.08 31.97 73.39
C ALA A 489 3.84 32.65 72.25
N SER A 490 4.65 33.67 72.55
CA SER A 490 5.44 34.35 71.52
C SER A 490 6.53 33.46 70.93
N GLU A 491 7.13 32.54 71.68
CA GLU A 491 8.14 31.60 71.19
C GLU A 491 7.49 30.50 70.37
N SER A 492 6.41 29.89 70.88
CA SER A 492 5.63 28.86 70.19
C SER A 492 5.07 29.36 68.86
N LEU A 493 4.53 30.59 68.82
CA LEU A 493 4.05 31.20 67.58
C LEU A 493 5.18 31.51 66.58
N ARG A 494 6.37 31.88 67.05
CA ARG A 494 7.55 32.06 66.17
C ARG A 494 8.01 30.73 65.58
N GLY A 495 8.10 29.68 66.40
CA GLY A 495 8.43 28.33 65.94
C GLY A 495 7.39 27.79 64.95
N LEU A 496 6.10 28.05 65.19
CA LEU A 496 5.03 27.69 64.26
C LEU A 496 5.14 28.47 62.93
N ARG A 497 5.51 29.75 62.96
CA ARG A 497 5.74 30.57 61.76
C ARG A 497 6.93 30.07 60.93
N GLU A 498 8.03 29.71 61.57
CA GLU A 498 9.21 29.14 60.89
C GLU A 498 8.86 27.79 60.25
N THR A 499 8.09 26.97 60.95
CA THR A 499 7.58 25.68 60.43
C THR A 499 6.65 25.92 59.23
N ALA A 500 5.77 26.92 59.29
CA ALA A 500 4.89 27.31 58.19
C ALA A 500 5.68 27.72 56.93
N GLN A 501 6.75 28.50 57.11
CA GLN A 501 7.61 28.96 56.04
C GLN A 501 8.41 27.82 55.42
N ALA A 502 8.96 26.90 56.22
CA ALA A 502 9.66 25.72 55.74
C ALA A 502 8.73 24.78 54.92
N LEU A 503 7.45 24.71 55.29
CA LEU A 503 6.44 23.91 54.60
C LEU A 503 5.71 24.65 53.46
N ALA A 504 6.07 25.92 53.19
CA ALA A 504 5.43 26.79 52.20
C ALA A 504 3.90 26.98 52.38
N ILE A 505 3.41 26.94 53.63
CA ILE A 505 2.00 27.16 53.97
C ILE A 505 1.80 28.62 54.38
N SER A 506 1.22 29.43 53.49
CA SER A 506 1.03 30.87 53.73
C SER A 506 -0.28 31.23 54.43
N THR A 507 -1.24 30.30 54.46
CA THR A 507 -2.64 30.51 54.85
C THR A 507 -2.79 31.07 56.28
N PHE A 508 -1.89 30.71 57.20
CA PHE A 508 -1.97 31.07 58.63
C PHE A 508 -1.06 32.24 59.04
N ASN A 509 -0.23 32.78 58.14
CA ASN A 509 0.77 33.80 58.50
C ASN A 509 0.15 35.07 59.09
N THR A 510 -0.98 35.52 58.54
CA THR A 510 -1.69 36.71 59.03
C THR A 510 -2.20 36.51 60.46
N GLU A 511 -2.70 35.31 60.76
CA GLU A 511 -3.27 34.98 62.06
C GLU A 511 -2.17 34.78 63.12
N ILE A 512 -1.08 34.08 62.79
CA ILE A 512 0.09 33.96 63.66
C ILE A 512 0.66 35.34 64.00
N ASN A 513 0.78 36.24 63.01
CA ASN A 513 1.28 37.60 63.23
C ASN A 513 0.35 38.44 64.12
N LYS A 514 -0.98 38.27 63.98
CA LYS A 514 -1.96 38.93 64.85
C LYS A 514 -1.76 38.53 66.32
N PHE A 515 -1.58 37.24 66.60
CA PHE A 515 -1.37 36.75 67.97
C PHE A 515 0.01 37.09 68.53
N LEU A 516 1.06 37.16 67.70
CA LEU A 516 2.37 37.68 68.11
C LEU A 516 2.27 39.15 68.57
N LEU A 517 1.52 39.98 67.84
CA LEU A 517 1.27 41.38 68.22
C LEU A 517 0.48 41.49 69.53
N ILE A 518 -0.50 40.61 69.74
CA ILE A 518 -1.26 40.54 71.01
C ILE A 518 -0.32 40.20 72.17
N CYS A 519 0.51 39.17 72.03
CA CYS A 519 1.47 38.78 73.06
C CYS A 519 2.44 39.94 73.39
N GLN A 520 2.90 40.68 72.39
CA GLN A 520 3.80 41.81 72.58
C GLN A 520 3.13 42.99 73.27
N SER A 521 1.91 43.34 72.88
CA SER A 521 1.17 44.49 73.44
C SER A 521 0.69 44.26 74.86
N HIS A 522 0.27 43.03 75.21
CA HIS A 522 -0.39 42.74 76.48
C HIS A 522 0.54 42.20 77.58
N LYS A 523 1.76 41.79 77.23
CA LYS A 523 2.78 41.34 78.19
C LYS A 523 3.02 42.34 79.32
N ASN A 524 3.04 43.64 79.01
CA ASN A 524 3.29 44.68 80.00
C ASN A 524 2.17 44.83 81.03
N PHE A 525 0.90 44.64 80.63
CA PHE A 525 -0.22 44.63 81.56
C PHE A 525 -0.10 43.48 82.55
N LYS A 526 0.28 42.28 82.06
CA LYS A 526 0.47 41.10 82.93
C LYS A 526 1.59 41.31 83.95
N ILE A 527 2.71 41.88 83.52
CA ILE A 527 3.84 42.22 84.41
C ILE A 527 3.40 43.21 85.50
N ARG A 528 2.62 44.23 85.14
CA ARG A 528 2.10 45.22 86.12
C ARG A 528 1.11 44.60 87.10
N ALA A 529 0.19 43.77 86.62
CA ALA A 529 -0.76 43.04 87.47
C ALA A 529 -0.03 42.09 88.44
N ASP A 530 0.95 41.32 87.94
CA ASP A 530 1.76 40.44 88.77
C ASP A 530 2.60 41.22 89.79
N SER A 531 3.12 42.39 89.42
CA SER A 531 3.84 43.28 90.34
C SER A 531 2.93 43.78 91.46
N ALA A 532 1.66 44.10 91.16
CA ALA A 532 0.68 44.46 92.17
C ALA A 532 0.36 43.29 93.12
N LEU A 533 0.28 42.07 92.60
CA LEU A 533 0.13 40.85 93.42
C LEU A 533 1.35 40.56 94.30
N VAL A 534 2.55 40.89 93.84
CA VAL A 534 3.76 40.83 94.69
C VAL A 534 3.68 41.86 95.83
N LYS A 535 3.21 43.08 95.55
CA LYS A 535 2.97 44.10 96.61
C LYS A 535 1.95 43.60 97.63
N HIS A 536 0.87 42.99 97.18
CA HIS A 536 -0.17 42.39 98.03
C HIS A 536 0.44 41.34 98.98
N LYS A 537 1.23 40.40 98.44
CA LYS A 537 1.93 39.38 99.24
C LYS A 537 2.91 39.95 100.26
N ASN A 538 3.45 41.14 100.01
CA ASN A 538 4.40 41.81 100.89
C ASN A 538 3.73 42.77 101.91
N GLY A 539 2.40 42.76 102.03
CA GLY A 539 1.65 43.54 103.02
C GLY A 539 1.18 44.93 102.54
N GLY A 540 1.56 45.35 101.33
CA GLY A 540 1.11 46.59 100.70
C GLY A 540 -0.26 46.42 100.02
N ILE A 541 -1.30 46.17 100.82
CA ILE A 541 -2.65 45.82 100.34
C ILE A 541 -3.29 47.00 99.57
N MET A 542 -3.12 48.23 100.05
CA MET A 542 -3.70 49.42 99.41
C MET A 542 -2.94 49.81 98.13
N GLU A 543 -1.61 49.71 98.13
CA GLU A 543 -0.78 49.96 96.96
C GLU A 543 -0.97 48.89 95.88
N ALA A 544 -1.29 47.65 96.29
CA ALA A 544 -1.67 46.59 95.37
C ALA A 544 -3.05 46.86 94.75
N ARG A 545 -4.02 47.32 95.54
CA ARG A 545 -5.35 47.73 95.05
C ARG A 545 -5.25 48.87 94.05
N GLU A 546 -4.50 49.93 94.36
CA GLU A 546 -4.29 51.08 93.47
C GLU A 546 -3.58 50.64 92.18
N ALA A 547 -2.50 49.86 92.28
CA ALA A 547 -1.78 49.37 91.11
C ALA A 547 -2.62 48.43 90.23
N LEU A 548 -3.51 47.60 90.81
CA LEU A 548 -4.45 46.80 90.02
C LEU A 548 -5.55 47.68 89.39
N ASN A 549 -6.03 48.71 90.09
CA ASN A 549 -6.99 49.66 89.54
C ASN A 549 -6.41 50.44 88.35
N ASP A 550 -5.14 50.84 88.43
CA ASP A 550 -4.44 51.49 87.31
C ASP A 550 -4.36 50.56 86.10
N VAL A 551 -4.00 49.29 86.32
CA VAL A 551 -3.98 48.29 85.24
C VAL A 551 -5.39 48.06 84.67
N GLN A 552 -6.42 48.02 85.52
CA GLN A 552 -7.81 47.87 85.11
C GLN A 552 -8.29 49.06 84.28
N SER A 553 -7.94 50.28 84.69
CA SER A 553 -8.23 51.52 83.96
C SER A 553 -7.58 51.50 82.59
N ASP A 554 -6.29 51.15 82.50
CA ASP A 554 -5.58 51.09 81.22
C ASP A 554 -6.11 49.98 80.30
N LEU A 555 -6.53 48.84 80.85
CA LEU A 555 -7.12 47.74 80.08
C LEU A 555 -8.48 48.11 79.46
N SER A 556 -9.22 49.06 80.02
CA SER A 556 -10.56 49.44 79.53
C SER A 556 -10.58 50.11 78.14
N HIS A 557 -9.40 50.44 77.59
CA HIS A 557 -9.24 51.13 76.30
C HIS A 557 -8.78 50.17 75.18
N HIS A 558 -8.74 48.86 75.45
CA HIS A 558 -8.36 47.83 74.50
C HIS A 558 -9.55 46.88 74.26
N ASP A 559 -9.58 46.18 73.12
CA ASP A 559 -10.64 45.23 72.75
C ASP A 559 -10.04 43.89 72.28
N GLY A 560 -10.57 42.76 72.77
CA GLY A 560 -10.29 41.42 72.23
C GLY A 560 -10.50 40.26 73.22
N PRO A 561 -10.66 39.01 72.72
CA PRO A 561 -10.96 37.85 73.58
C PRO A 561 -9.83 37.49 74.57
N VAL A 562 -8.59 37.78 74.20
CA VAL A 562 -7.41 37.64 75.08
C VAL A 562 -7.41 38.74 76.16
N LEU A 563 -8.01 39.89 75.85
CA LEU A 563 -8.22 40.96 76.81
C LEU A 563 -9.28 40.57 77.85
N ASP A 564 -10.33 39.85 77.46
CA ASP A 564 -11.35 39.36 78.40
C ASP A 564 -10.73 38.46 79.48
N ALA A 565 -9.79 37.58 79.10
CA ALA A 565 -9.04 36.76 80.04
C ALA A 565 -8.17 37.62 80.98
N MET A 566 -7.50 38.65 80.45
CA MET A 566 -6.66 39.57 81.22
C MET A 566 -7.48 40.48 82.16
N VAL A 567 -8.62 41.00 81.70
CA VAL A 567 -9.59 41.79 82.47
C VAL A 567 -10.18 40.94 83.59
N SER A 568 -10.57 39.70 83.30
CA SER A 568 -11.05 38.75 84.29
C SER A 568 -9.99 38.46 85.36
N PHE A 569 -8.73 38.24 84.94
CA PHE A 569 -7.62 38.04 85.87
C PHE A 569 -7.40 39.25 86.79
N VAL A 570 -7.33 40.46 86.24
CA VAL A 570 -7.14 41.68 87.04
C VAL A 570 -8.31 41.94 87.97
N LYS A 571 -9.55 41.80 87.47
CA LYS A 571 -10.77 42.01 88.25
C LYS A 571 -10.91 41.02 89.40
N THR A 572 -10.67 39.73 89.16
CA THR A 572 -10.74 38.70 90.20
C THR A 572 -9.76 38.99 91.34
N ASN A 573 -8.55 39.40 91.00
CA ASN A 573 -7.54 39.77 92.00
C ASN A 573 -7.88 41.09 92.71
N TYR A 574 -8.40 42.08 91.98
CA TYR A 574 -8.85 43.34 92.57
C TYR A 574 -9.98 43.12 93.58
N ASP A 575 -11.00 42.33 93.21
CA ASP A 575 -12.13 42.00 94.07
C ASP A 575 -11.70 41.21 95.30
N ALA A 576 -10.71 40.31 95.17
CA ALA A 576 -10.14 39.58 96.30
C ALA A 576 -9.43 40.51 97.30
N ILE A 577 -8.64 41.46 96.81
CA ILE A 577 -7.96 42.47 97.64
C ILE A 577 -8.98 43.41 98.29
N ASP A 578 -10.02 43.84 97.56
CA ASP A 578 -11.08 44.71 98.08
C ASP A 578 -11.90 44.01 99.18
N ALA A 579 -12.15 42.71 99.04
CA ALA A 579 -12.78 41.89 100.06
C ALA A 579 -11.89 41.75 101.31
N GLU A 580 -10.57 41.61 101.15
CA GLU A 580 -9.61 41.56 102.25
C GLU A 580 -9.54 42.89 103.01
N ILE A 581 -9.51 44.03 102.31
CA ILE A 581 -9.58 45.36 102.93
C ILE A 581 -10.87 45.52 103.73
N LYS A 582 -12.02 45.12 103.18
CA LYS A 582 -13.30 45.15 103.91
C LYS A 582 -13.27 44.30 105.18
N LYS A 583 -12.62 43.13 105.12
CA LYS A 583 -12.45 42.26 106.28
C LYS A 583 -11.57 42.92 107.34
N GLU A 584 -10.41 43.47 106.96
CA GLU A 584 -9.51 44.20 107.87
C GLU A 584 -10.23 45.39 108.53
N ILE A 585 -10.98 46.20 107.77
CA ILE A 585 -11.79 47.31 108.31
C ILE A 585 -12.85 46.79 109.30
N THR A 586 -13.48 45.65 109.01
CA THR A 586 -14.48 45.05 109.90
C THR A 586 -13.85 44.58 111.21
N ASP A 587 -12.67 43.95 111.14
CA ASP A 587 -11.95 43.47 112.32
C ASP A 587 -11.42 44.64 113.17
N LEU A 588 -10.90 45.70 112.53
CA LEU A 588 -10.61 46.99 113.16
C LEU A 588 -11.84 47.57 113.87
N THR A 589 -13.00 47.58 113.21
CA THR A 589 -14.26 48.10 113.78
C THR A 589 -14.63 47.35 115.04
N LYS A 590 -14.52 46.01 115.03
CA LYS A 590 -14.83 45.18 116.19
C LYS A 590 -13.86 45.43 117.35
N ASP A 591 -12.57 45.60 117.08
CA ASP A 591 -11.59 45.85 118.14
C ASP A 591 -11.81 47.25 118.77
N VAL A 592 -12.08 48.26 117.93
CA VAL A 592 -12.38 49.63 118.37
C VAL A 592 -13.65 49.70 119.19
N LYS A 593 -14.77 49.16 118.69
CA LYS A 593 -16.07 49.21 119.39
C LYS A 593 -16.17 48.23 120.56
N GLY A 594 -15.37 47.19 120.57
CA GLY A 594 -15.37 46.17 121.62
C GLY A 594 -14.30 46.44 122.66
N ARG A 595 -13.09 45.95 122.41
CA ARG A 595 -12.00 45.96 123.40
C ARG A 595 -11.56 47.37 123.75
N LEU A 596 -11.34 48.23 122.76
CA LEU A 596 -10.79 49.57 122.98
C LEU A 596 -11.82 50.50 123.62
N PHE A 597 -13.06 50.48 123.14
CA PHE A 597 -14.17 51.18 123.79
C PHE A 597 -14.29 50.79 125.27
N ASN A 598 -14.25 49.50 125.58
CA ASN A 598 -14.29 49.01 126.97
C ASN A 598 -13.07 49.45 127.80
N LEU A 599 -11.88 49.55 127.19
CA LEU A 599 -10.69 50.07 127.87
C LEU A 599 -10.84 51.56 128.21
N VAL A 600 -11.45 52.36 127.33
CA VAL A 600 -11.83 53.75 127.63
C VAL A 600 -12.89 53.80 128.72
N GLU A 601 -13.94 52.98 128.65
CA GLU A 601 -15.03 52.98 129.63
C GLU A 601 -14.56 52.60 131.04
N THR A 602 -13.65 51.62 131.15
CA THR A 602 -13.06 51.16 132.42
C THR A 602 -12.01 52.12 133.02
N LYS A 603 -11.90 53.35 132.49
CA LYS A 603 -10.98 54.42 132.92
C LYS A 603 -9.50 54.07 132.80
N LYS A 604 -9.13 53.14 131.92
CA LYS A 604 -7.72 52.86 131.55
C LYS A 604 -7.29 53.73 130.36
N GLY A 605 -7.55 55.03 130.46
CA GLY A 605 -7.47 55.97 129.34
C GLY A 605 -6.09 56.03 128.68
N GLU A 606 -4.99 55.94 129.44
CA GLU A 606 -3.62 56.07 128.91
C GLU A 606 -3.22 54.88 128.02
N ILE A 607 -3.50 53.65 128.46
CA ILE A 607 -3.22 52.43 127.67
C ILE A 607 -4.10 52.39 126.42
N ALA A 608 -5.37 52.76 126.55
CA ALA A 608 -6.28 52.80 125.42
C ALA A 608 -5.84 53.85 124.39
N TYR A 609 -5.27 54.99 124.81
CA TYR A 609 -4.82 56.05 123.90
C TYR A 609 -3.74 55.57 122.92
N PHE A 610 -2.67 54.92 123.41
CA PHE A 610 -1.58 54.45 122.54
C PHE A 610 -2.04 53.36 121.56
N ILE A 611 -2.91 52.45 122.00
CA ILE A 611 -3.44 51.41 121.10
C ILE A 611 -4.41 52.04 120.09
N LEU A 612 -5.21 53.03 120.49
CA LEU A 612 -6.07 53.78 119.58
C LEU A 612 -5.27 54.60 118.57
N GLU A 613 -4.09 55.12 118.93
CA GLU A 613 -3.18 55.79 117.99
C GLU A 613 -2.69 54.84 116.89
N GLU A 614 -2.26 53.63 117.27
CA GLU A 614 -1.88 52.58 116.30
C GLU A 614 -3.07 52.14 115.42
N GLN A 615 -4.26 51.98 116.00
CA GLN A 615 -5.47 51.68 115.22
C GLN A 615 -5.91 52.87 114.35
N LEU A 616 -5.61 54.11 114.73
CA LEU A 616 -5.90 55.31 113.95
C LEU A 616 -5.04 55.32 112.69
N GLU A 617 -3.74 55.06 112.81
CA GLU A 617 -2.83 54.93 111.66
C GLU A 617 -3.27 53.80 110.73
N ARG A 618 -3.68 52.65 111.29
CA ARG A 618 -4.17 51.52 110.50
C ARG A 618 -5.52 51.81 109.82
N ALA A 619 -6.44 52.50 110.50
CA ALA A 619 -7.70 52.95 109.93
C ALA A 619 -7.50 54.03 108.86
N GLN A 620 -6.51 54.92 109.02
CA GLN A 620 -6.08 55.89 108.01
C GLN A 620 -5.51 55.18 106.78
N TYR A 621 -4.65 54.18 106.97
CA TYR A 621 -4.08 53.38 105.89
C TYR A 621 -5.18 52.69 105.05
N PHE A 622 -6.21 52.11 105.67
CA PHE A 622 -7.35 51.53 104.95
C PHE A 622 -8.45 52.54 104.54
N GLU A 623 -8.23 53.83 104.75
CA GLU A 623 -9.18 54.92 104.45
C GLU A 623 -10.57 54.77 105.11
N ALA A 624 -10.66 54.12 106.27
CA ALA A 624 -11.91 53.85 106.98
C ALA A 624 -12.41 55.09 107.78
N LYS A 625 -12.92 56.11 107.07
CA LYS A 625 -13.28 57.45 107.61
C LYS A 625 -14.15 57.44 108.88
N ASP A 626 -15.16 56.58 108.93
CA ASP A 626 -16.05 56.49 110.10
C ASP A 626 -15.29 56.00 111.33
N LEU A 627 -14.45 54.99 111.14
CA LEU A 627 -13.57 54.40 112.14
C LEU A 627 -12.52 55.40 112.63
N ILE A 628 -11.90 56.16 111.72
CA ILE A 628 -10.93 57.23 112.06
C ILE A 628 -11.58 58.26 113.00
N THR A 629 -12.82 58.65 112.69
CA THR A 629 -13.57 59.64 113.49
C THR A 629 -13.92 59.07 114.87
N GLU A 630 -14.34 57.80 114.92
CA GLU A 630 -14.70 57.11 116.16
C GLU A 630 -13.49 56.89 117.07
N ILE A 631 -12.37 56.43 116.54
CA ILE A 631 -11.09 56.30 117.25
C ILE A 631 -10.65 57.66 117.78
N SER A 632 -10.71 58.72 116.97
CA SER A 632 -10.34 60.08 117.39
C SER A 632 -11.19 60.60 118.55
N ASN A 633 -12.49 60.28 118.56
CA ASN A 633 -13.39 60.62 119.67
C ASN A 633 -13.06 59.82 120.94
N LEU A 634 -12.73 58.53 120.80
CA LEU A 634 -12.28 57.69 121.92
C LEU A 634 -10.95 58.18 122.49
N MET A 635 -10.00 58.59 121.65
CA MET A 635 -8.73 59.20 122.08
C MET A 635 -8.97 60.50 122.86
N LYS A 636 -9.91 61.35 122.43
CA LYS A 636 -10.30 62.56 123.20
C LYS A 636 -10.88 62.20 124.58
N LEU A 637 -11.71 61.16 124.66
CA LEU A 637 -12.25 60.67 125.93
C LEU A 637 -11.15 60.11 126.83
N CYS A 638 -10.19 59.38 126.27
CA CYS A 638 -8.99 58.93 126.99
C CYS A 638 -8.24 60.12 127.61
N THR A 639 -7.93 61.17 126.83
CA THR A 639 -7.23 62.36 127.36
C THR A 639 -7.96 63.04 128.51
N LEU A 640 -9.31 63.03 128.50
CA LEU A 640 -10.11 63.58 129.59
C LEU A 640 -10.07 62.76 130.88
N GLN A 641 -9.69 61.48 130.82
CA GLN A 641 -9.71 60.57 131.98
C GLN A 641 -8.43 60.59 132.81
N PHE A 642 -7.26 60.83 132.20
CA PHE A 642 -5.98 60.81 132.92
C PHE A 642 -5.36 62.19 133.16
N ASP A 643 -5.95 63.28 132.63
CA ASP A 643 -5.58 64.65 133.01
C ASP A 643 -6.79 65.46 133.54
N PRO A 644 -7.13 65.37 134.85
CA PRO A 644 -8.29 66.05 135.43
C PRO A 644 -8.08 67.55 135.72
N MET A 645 -6.90 68.12 135.42
CA MET A 645 -6.51 69.49 135.81
C MET A 645 -6.65 70.54 134.70
N ASP A 646 -7.28 70.23 133.57
CA ASP A 646 -7.54 71.23 132.54
C ASP A 646 -8.66 72.23 132.97
N LYS A 647 -8.24 73.44 133.36
CA LYS A 647 -9.04 74.53 133.96
C LYS A 647 -9.98 75.25 132.98
N LYS A 648 -10.21 74.73 131.78
CA LYS A 648 -11.34 75.11 130.90
C LYS A 648 -12.33 73.95 130.91
N PHE A 649 -13.31 73.84 131.82
CA PHE A 649 -14.64 74.43 131.62
C PHE A 649 -15.57 74.17 132.83
N ARG A 650 -15.07 74.27 134.07
CA ARG A 650 -15.94 74.32 135.26
C ARG A 650 -16.48 75.75 135.47
N LYS A 651 -17.75 75.96 135.10
CA LYS A 651 -18.73 77.01 135.49
C LYS A 651 -19.30 77.86 134.33
N LYS A 652 -20.32 77.31 133.66
CA LYS A 652 -21.60 78.01 133.42
C LYS A 652 -22.73 77.08 133.87
N SER A 653 -23.35 77.48 134.98
CA SER A 653 -24.60 77.03 135.60
C SER A 653 -25.81 77.46 134.76
N LYS A 654 -27.08 77.05 134.90
CA LYS A 654 -27.91 76.17 135.76
C LYS A 654 -29.37 76.31 135.23
N LYS A 655 -30.25 75.39 135.63
CA LYS A 655 -31.74 75.28 135.48
C LYS A 655 -32.18 74.55 134.20
N ARG A 656 -33.06 73.54 134.24
CA ARG A 656 -34.00 73.05 135.26
C ARG A 656 -34.29 71.56 135.02
N ASP A 657 -34.61 70.89 136.14
CA ASP A 657 -35.50 69.73 136.39
C ASP A 657 -35.29 68.45 135.55
N GLN A 658 -34.85 67.29 136.08
CA GLN A 658 -35.43 66.36 137.09
C GLN A 658 -36.77 65.73 136.66
N GLU A 659 -36.80 64.38 136.68
CA GLU A 659 -37.86 63.42 136.25
C GLU A 659 -37.83 63.12 134.73
N SER A 660 -37.58 61.91 134.19
CA SER A 660 -37.69 60.53 134.67
C SER A 660 -36.59 59.61 134.06
N TYR A 661 -35.38 59.61 134.63
CA TYR A 661 -34.37 58.53 134.42
C TYR A 661 -34.74 57.24 135.20
N ARG A 662 -36.04 56.95 135.31
CA ARG A 662 -36.64 55.81 136.02
C ARG A 662 -37.60 54.97 135.14
N GLU A 663 -37.77 55.31 133.86
CA GLU A 663 -38.65 54.58 132.92
C GLU A 663 -37.91 53.74 131.86
N GLU A 664 -36.59 53.60 131.93
CA GLU A 664 -35.82 52.78 130.98
C GLU A 664 -35.45 51.36 131.45
N ILE A 665 -35.90 50.92 132.65
CA ILE A 665 -35.48 49.61 133.20
C ILE A 665 -36.66 48.71 133.65
N GLN A 666 -37.93 49.15 133.58
CA GLN A 666 -39.10 48.35 133.98
C GLN A 666 -40.01 47.83 132.85
N GLN A 667 -39.65 48.04 131.57
CA GLN A 667 -40.33 47.40 130.42
C GLN A 667 -39.44 46.43 129.62
N THR A 668 -38.22 46.16 130.07
CA THR A 668 -37.30 45.19 129.44
C THR A 668 -37.23 43.82 130.13
N LEU A 669 -38.02 43.57 131.20
CA LEU A 669 -37.97 42.31 131.96
C LEU A 669 -39.34 41.75 132.39
N ALA A 670 -40.40 41.95 131.59
CA ALA A 670 -41.69 41.28 131.80
C ALA A 670 -42.40 40.94 130.47
N THR A 671 -41.79 40.09 129.64
CA THR A 671 -42.49 39.18 128.68
C THR A 671 -41.48 38.26 127.98
N THR A 672 -40.82 37.39 128.75
CA THR A 672 -40.37 36.09 128.28
C THR A 672 -41.36 35.06 128.81
N THR A 673 -42.42 34.77 128.05
CA THR A 673 -43.23 33.53 128.13
C THR A 673 -44.34 33.57 127.08
N THR A 674 -44.15 32.97 125.90
CA THR A 674 -44.91 31.78 125.44
C THR A 674 -44.75 31.52 123.92
N LYS A 675 -44.34 30.27 123.64
CA LYS A 675 -44.73 29.37 122.55
C LYS A 675 -44.03 29.45 121.18
N VAL A 676 -42.96 28.64 121.14
CA VAL A 676 -42.64 27.65 120.11
C VAL A 676 -43.79 26.65 119.85
N ALA A 677 -43.80 26.08 118.63
CA ALA A 677 -44.35 24.80 118.13
C ALA A 677 -45.51 24.96 117.11
N ALA A 678 -45.50 24.34 115.92
CA ALA A 678 -44.63 23.30 115.35
C ALA A 678 -44.81 23.23 113.81
N LYS A 679 -43.75 22.82 113.10
CA LYS A 679 -43.72 21.48 112.48
C LYS A 679 -42.30 21.12 112.01
N ASP A 680 -41.76 20.13 112.72
CA ASP A 680 -40.64 19.25 112.39
C ASP A 680 -40.86 18.56 111.01
N PHE A 681 -39.83 18.09 110.30
CA PHE A 681 -38.98 16.95 110.68
C PHE A 681 -37.53 16.97 110.14
N ALA A 682 -36.61 16.75 111.09
CA ALA A 682 -35.47 15.82 111.11
C ALA A 682 -34.27 15.94 110.15
N ALA A 683 -33.14 16.32 110.77
CA ALA A 683 -31.85 15.59 110.92
C ALA A 683 -31.18 14.97 109.67
N ILE A 684 -30.01 15.44 109.22
CA ILE A 684 -28.64 15.32 109.81
C ILE A 684 -28.01 13.91 109.59
N GLU A 685 -26.87 13.94 108.87
CA GLU A 685 -25.63 13.12 108.95
C GLU A 685 -25.77 11.58 109.12
N GLU A 686 -25.04 10.71 108.40
CA GLU A 686 -23.59 10.55 108.43
C GLU A 686 -23.09 9.60 107.30
N ARG A 687 -21.96 9.99 106.72
CA ARG A 687 -20.72 9.22 106.48
C ARG A 687 -20.74 7.69 106.23
N ARG A 688 -20.03 7.35 105.12
CA ARG A 688 -18.98 6.30 104.95
C ARG A 688 -19.43 4.83 105.10
N SER A 689 -18.96 3.84 104.36
CA SER A 689 -17.96 3.69 103.30
C SER A 689 -17.95 2.20 102.89
N THR A 690 -17.65 1.90 101.61
CA THR A 690 -16.91 0.72 101.09
C THR A 690 -17.52 -0.67 101.34
N VAL A 691 -17.51 -1.68 100.46
CA VAL A 691 -16.77 -2.03 99.23
C VAL A 691 -17.50 -3.28 98.67
N GLN A 692 -17.79 -3.36 97.36
CA GLN A 692 -17.22 -4.35 96.40
C GLN A 692 -17.64 -5.83 96.71
N THR A 693 -18.02 -6.75 95.83
CA THR A 693 -17.91 -7.01 94.38
C THR A 693 -18.67 -8.36 94.15
N ILE A 694 -19.33 -8.75 93.04
CA ILE A 694 -18.82 -9.41 91.82
C ILE A 694 -20.01 -10.07 91.06
N LEU A 695 -19.98 -9.99 89.70
CA LEU A 695 -20.56 -10.84 88.60
C LEU A 695 -22.09 -10.99 88.50
N VAL A 696 -22.69 -11.04 87.29
CA VAL A 696 -22.46 -11.99 86.18
C VAL A 696 -22.82 -11.39 84.80
N LYS A 697 -22.13 -11.88 83.75
CA LYS A 697 -22.31 -11.65 82.29
C LYS A 697 -23.68 -12.11 81.76
N PHE A 698 -24.17 -11.55 80.64
CA PHE A 698 -24.41 -12.23 79.34
C PHE A 698 -25.08 -11.31 78.30
N ASP A 699 -24.66 -11.50 77.04
CA ASP A 699 -25.13 -11.09 75.69
C ASP A 699 -26.52 -10.42 75.55
N SER A 700 -26.75 -9.48 74.63
CA SER A 700 -26.97 -9.80 73.20
C SER A 700 -27.46 -8.59 72.37
N GLN A 701 -27.10 -8.63 71.08
CA GLN A 701 -27.83 -8.16 69.88
C GLN A 701 -27.92 -6.67 69.49
N ASP A 702 -27.15 -6.34 68.44
CA ASP A 702 -27.60 -5.86 67.12
C ASP A 702 -28.89 -5.02 67.04
N GLN A 703 -28.72 -3.75 66.70
CA GLN A 703 -29.55 -3.12 65.66
C GLN A 703 -28.68 -2.25 64.75
N GLU A 704 -28.50 -2.75 63.53
CA GLU A 704 -28.02 -2.02 62.36
C GLU A 704 -28.89 -0.79 62.09
N LYS A 705 -28.28 0.38 61.90
CA LYS A 705 -28.96 1.52 61.27
C LYS A 705 -28.74 1.46 59.77
N THR A 706 -29.84 1.26 59.05
CA THR A 706 -29.98 1.47 57.61
C THR A 706 -29.72 2.95 57.24
N PRO A 707 -29.10 3.23 56.08
CA PRO A 707 -29.10 4.58 55.53
C PRO A 707 -30.50 4.92 54.99
N HIS A 708 -31.01 6.09 55.36
CA HIS A 708 -32.18 6.71 54.76
C HIS A 708 -31.82 7.21 53.35
N PHE A 709 -32.68 6.95 52.36
CA PHE A 709 -32.57 7.49 51.00
C PHE A 709 -33.71 8.49 50.78
N GLU A 710 -33.39 9.70 50.34
CA GLU A 710 -34.38 10.78 50.17
C GLU A 710 -35.00 10.77 48.77
N THR A 711 -34.45 10.02 47.82
CA THR A 711 -35.05 9.85 46.49
C THR A 711 -35.05 8.40 45.96
N ALA A 712 -36.02 8.08 45.09
CA ALA A 712 -36.11 6.77 44.42
C ALA A 712 -34.96 6.49 43.42
N LYS A 713 -34.12 7.50 43.13
CA LYS A 713 -32.94 7.40 42.28
C LYS A 713 -31.74 6.87 43.07
N GLU A 714 -31.53 7.35 44.29
CA GLU A 714 -30.48 6.89 45.22
C GLU A 714 -30.67 5.42 45.62
N LEU A 715 -31.91 4.97 45.82
CA LEU A 715 -32.23 3.56 46.09
C LEU A 715 -31.88 2.63 44.91
N ARG A 716 -31.94 3.11 43.66
CA ARG A 716 -31.60 2.34 42.45
C ARG A 716 -30.09 2.30 42.22
N GLU A 717 -29.39 3.40 42.43
CA GLU A 717 -27.93 3.47 42.33
C GLU A 717 -27.25 2.63 43.42
N TYR A 718 -27.78 2.64 44.64
CA TYR A 718 -27.30 1.78 45.74
C TYR A 718 -27.53 0.28 45.46
N LYS A 719 -28.70 -0.12 44.92
CA LYS A 719 -28.98 -1.51 44.54
C LYS A 719 -28.19 -1.98 43.31
N SER A 720 -27.82 -1.07 42.41
CA SER A 720 -26.95 -1.36 41.24
C SER A 720 -25.51 -1.63 41.69
N ASN A 721 -24.96 -0.80 42.59
CA ASN A 721 -23.59 -0.91 43.09
C ASN A 721 -23.34 -2.13 44.00
N GLN A 722 -24.38 -2.64 44.68
CA GLN A 722 -24.31 -3.90 45.45
C GLN A 722 -24.25 -5.15 44.55
N ARG A 723 -24.87 -5.13 43.36
CA ARG A 723 -24.86 -6.28 42.42
C ARG A 723 -23.54 -6.45 41.68
N VAL A 724 -22.81 -5.36 41.45
CA VAL A 724 -21.51 -5.38 40.75
C VAL A 724 -20.37 -5.86 41.67
N LYS A 725 -20.49 -5.64 43.00
CA LYS A 725 -19.44 -6.03 43.97
C LYS A 725 -19.43 -7.50 44.39
N GLN A 726 -20.39 -8.33 43.94
CA GLN A 726 -20.44 -9.78 44.29
C GLN A 726 -19.94 -10.75 43.20
N ARG A 727 -19.40 -10.28 42.08
CA ARG A 727 -18.84 -11.18 41.05
C ARG A 727 -17.51 -10.70 40.49
N ALA A 728 -16.44 -10.90 41.26
CA ALA A 728 -15.12 -11.11 40.69
C ALA A 728 -14.18 -11.71 41.75
N ARG A 729 -13.95 -13.01 41.70
CA ARG A 729 -12.64 -13.61 41.99
C ARG A 729 -12.54 -15.02 41.42
N VAL A 730 -11.30 -15.33 41.03
CA VAL A 730 -10.69 -16.62 40.69
C VAL A 730 -10.58 -16.94 39.18
N ILE A 731 -9.38 -16.63 38.68
CA ILE A 731 -8.73 -17.24 37.52
C ILE A 731 -8.16 -18.60 37.95
N LYS A 732 -8.30 -19.63 37.09
CA LYS A 732 -7.21 -20.58 36.70
C LYS A 732 -7.57 -21.31 35.38
N PRO A 733 -6.61 -21.50 34.44
CA PRO A 733 -6.76 -22.29 33.20
C PRO A 733 -6.11 -23.71 33.39
N PRO A 734 -5.89 -24.57 32.36
CA PRO A 734 -6.35 -24.65 30.96
C PRO A 734 -6.94 -26.05 30.59
N LYS A 735 -7.41 -26.27 29.35
CA LYS A 735 -7.17 -27.53 28.60
C LYS A 735 -7.51 -27.44 27.10
N VAL A 736 -6.59 -28.02 26.35
CA VAL A 736 -6.52 -28.29 24.90
C VAL A 736 -7.54 -29.36 24.49
N THR A 737 -8.11 -29.28 23.28
CA THR A 737 -8.15 -30.37 22.29
C THR A 737 -8.67 -29.89 20.93
N GLU A 738 -8.00 -30.42 19.91
CA GLU A 738 -8.20 -30.29 18.46
C GLU A 738 -9.52 -30.87 17.95
N ASN A 739 -9.95 -30.41 16.77
CA ASN A 739 -10.31 -31.19 15.55
C ASN A 739 -11.17 -30.31 14.63
N LEU A 740 -10.67 -29.77 13.51
CA LEU A 740 -10.50 -30.41 12.19
C LEU A 740 -11.76 -31.08 11.63
N ASN A 741 -12.42 -30.43 10.67
CA ASN A 741 -12.64 -30.91 9.28
C ASN A 741 -13.58 -29.92 8.56
N ASN A 742 -13.09 -29.21 7.54
CA ASN A 742 -12.92 -29.61 6.13
C ASN A 742 -14.23 -29.50 5.33
N GLU A 743 -14.30 -28.47 4.48
CA GLU A 743 -14.79 -28.65 3.12
C GLU A 743 -14.11 -27.65 2.16
N THR A 744 -13.68 -28.23 1.05
CA THR A 744 -12.75 -27.80 0.03
C THR A 744 -13.31 -26.77 -0.95
N ARG A 745 -12.52 -25.74 -1.30
CA ARG A 745 -12.46 -25.21 -2.68
C ARG A 745 -11.14 -24.50 -2.95
N ASN A 746 -10.45 -25.00 -3.97
CA ASN A 746 -9.14 -24.57 -4.46
C ASN A 746 -9.14 -23.10 -4.87
N SER A 747 -8.19 -22.31 -4.33
CA SER A 747 -7.73 -21.08 -4.98
C SER A 747 -6.19 -21.02 -4.94
N MET A 748 -5.59 -21.13 -6.13
CA MET A 748 -4.17 -20.95 -6.42
C MET A 748 -3.73 -19.47 -6.30
N THR A 749 -4.26 -18.75 -5.31
CA THR A 749 -3.87 -17.37 -4.98
C THR A 749 -3.22 -17.26 -3.60
N ARG A 750 -3.19 -18.34 -2.81
CA ARG A 750 -2.60 -18.34 -1.46
C ARG A 750 -1.14 -18.79 -1.39
N ALA A 751 -0.63 -19.47 -2.42
CA ALA A 751 0.75 -19.97 -2.44
C ALA A 751 1.77 -18.90 -2.89
N ARG A 752 1.36 -17.85 -3.59
CA ARG A 752 2.26 -16.76 -4.02
C ARG A 752 2.44 -15.66 -2.96
N LEU A 753 1.45 -15.43 -2.10
CA LEU A 753 1.58 -14.52 -0.95
C LEU A 753 2.42 -15.09 0.21
N GLN A 754 2.56 -16.42 0.33
CA GLN A 754 3.45 -17.04 1.32
C GLN A 754 4.93 -17.10 0.88
N ALA A 755 5.24 -16.75 -0.36
CA ALA A 755 6.63 -16.66 -0.83
C ALA A 755 7.31 -15.32 -0.47
N PHE A 756 6.52 -14.27 -0.19
CA PHE A 756 7.05 -12.96 0.24
C PHE A 756 7.43 -12.90 1.72
N ASP A 757 6.80 -13.71 2.58
CA ASP A 757 7.09 -13.75 4.03
C ASP A 757 8.33 -14.57 4.42
N ARG A 758 8.99 -15.27 3.48
CA ARG A 758 10.14 -16.13 3.78
C ARG A 758 11.52 -15.56 3.42
N GLN A 759 11.60 -14.30 2.98
CA GLN A 759 12.89 -13.63 2.78
C GLN A 759 13.25 -12.60 3.86
N ALA A 760 12.36 -12.28 4.81
CA ALA A 760 12.62 -11.24 5.81
C ALA A 760 13.24 -11.72 7.14
N ASN A 761 13.42 -13.03 7.37
CA ASN A 761 14.04 -13.54 8.61
C ASN A 761 15.15 -14.55 8.32
N ARG A 762 16.28 -14.08 7.79
CA ARG A 762 17.58 -14.71 8.04
C ARG A 762 18.30 -13.91 9.12
N PRO A 763 18.75 -14.52 10.24
CA PRO A 763 19.69 -13.85 11.12
C PRO A 763 20.98 -13.64 10.34
N GLN A 764 21.32 -12.40 10.00
CA GLN A 764 22.65 -12.07 9.52
C GLN A 764 23.65 -12.45 10.62
N LYS A 765 24.53 -13.41 10.30
CA LYS A 765 25.73 -13.65 11.11
C LYS A 765 26.50 -12.33 11.18
N ARG A 766 26.62 -11.77 12.38
CA ARG A 766 27.44 -10.60 12.67
C ARG A 766 28.88 -10.89 12.25
N THR A 767 29.32 -10.35 11.12
CA THR A 767 30.73 -10.36 10.70
C THR A 767 31.47 -9.25 11.42
N GLN A 768 32.49 -9.61 12.20
CA GLN A 768 33.51 -8.67 12.65
C GLN A 768 34.44 -8.39 11.48
N ILE A 769 34.58 -7.14 11.08
CA ILE A 769 35.57 -6.71 10.09
C ILE A 769 36.73 -6.08 10.86
N THR A 770 37.95 -6.50 10.52
CA THR A 770 39.17 -6.04 11.18
C THR A 770 39.91 -5.17 10.19
N CYS A 771 40.19 -3.92 10.55
CA CYS A 771 40.94 -3.03 9.67
C CYS A 771 42.32 -3.64 9.37
N ILE A 772 42.64 -3.81 8.09
CA ILE A 772 43.89 -4.42 7.64
C ILE A 772 45.12 -3.65 8.15
N ASP A 773 45.01 -2.32 8.25
CA ASP A 773 46.12 -1.45 8.61
C ASP A 773 46.36 -1.31 10.12
N CYS A 774 45.32 -1.29 10.94
CA CYS A 774 45.46 -1.02 12.39
C CYS A 774 44.96 -2.15 13.30
N GLY A 775 44.38 -3.21 12.75
CA GLY A 775 43.90 -4.36 13.52
C GLY A 775 42.65 -4.09 14.37
N PHE A 776 42.05 -2.91 14.25
CA PHE A 776 40.87 -2.54 15.03
C PHE A 776 39.63 -3.32 14.56
N HIS A 777 38.95 -3.99 15.49
CA HIS A 777 37.75 -4.78 15.22
C HIS A 777 36.49 -3.92 15.32
N GLN A 778 35.89 -3.60 14.18
CA GLN A 778 34.65 -2.84 14.13
C GLN A 778 33.45 -3.80 14.02
N LYS A 779 32.46 -3.64 14.90
CA LYS A 779 31.26 -4.49 14.96
C LYS A 779 30.07 -3.75 14.38
N GLY A 780 29.59 -4.21 13.23
CA GLY A 780 28.25 -3.91 12.72
C GLY A 780 28.05 -2.49 12.18
N THR A 781 28.88 -2.07 11.22
CA THR A 781 28.72 -0.76 10.56
C THR A 781 28.77 -0.89 9.03
N THR A 782 27.95 -0.08 8.35
CA THR A 782 27.92 0.14 6.89
C THR A 782 28.96 1.16 6.42
N VAL A 783 29.88 1.56 7.31
CA VAL A 783 30.86 2.61 7.05
C VAL A 783 32.06 1.99 6.34
N VAL A 784 32.39 2.50 5.15
CA VAL A 784 33.48 1.96 4.30
C VAL A 784 34.87 2.28 4.86
N PHE A 785 34.97 3.08 5.94
CA PHE A 785 36.20 3.53 6.56
C PHE A 785 36.28 3.14 8.04
N CYS A 786 37.47 2.76 8.48
CA CYS A 786 37.79 2.38 9.84
C CYS A 786 37.58 3.56 10.78
N GLU A 787 36.77 3.37 11.81
CA GLU A 787 36.50 4.41 12.82
C GLU A 787 37.75 4.89 13.56
N PHE A 788 38.78 4.05 13.66
CA PHE A 788 39.98 4.39 14.42
C PHE A 788 41.02 5.17 13.62
N CYS A 789 41.25 4.80 12.35
CA CYS A 789 42.30 5.41 11.53
C CYS A 789 41.77 6.14 10.27
N GLY A 790 40.47 6.13 10.02
CA GLY A 790 39.81 6.81 8.91
C GLY A 790 40.10 6.24 7.52
N LYS A 791 40.82 5.11 7.42
CA LYS A 791 41.16 4.45 6.15
C LYS A 791 40.12 3.41 5.76
N PRO A 792 39.99 3.04 4.46
CA PRO A 792 39.01 2.05 4.03
C PRO A 792 39.16 0.72 4.81
N LEU A 793 38.05 0.12 5.23
CA LEU A 793 38.02 -1.14 6.01
C LEU A 793 38.41 -2.36 5.19
#